data_AF-A0A1Y1JUY8-F1
#
_entry.id   AF-A0A1Y1JUY8-F1
#
_cell.length_a   1.000
_cell.length_b   1.000
_cell.length_c   1.000
_cell.angle_alpha   90.00
_cell.angle_beta   90.00
_cell.angle_gamma   90.00
#
_symmetry.space_group_name_H-M   'P 1'
#
loop_
_entity.id
_entity.type
_entity.pdbx_description
1 polymer ?
#
loop_
_entity_poly.entity_id
_entity_poly.type
_entity_poly.pdbx_seq_one_letter_code
_entity_poly.pdbx_strand_id
1 'polypeptide(L)'
;MVRVITVHNFVNQHVQVVEQPTASTVAPPDRLLLALNSHCVEVRDLKCESNLLFTFPTVDQVRQLLHCLNGNYVATLESKVNRQNRQINYARVYVNWDSIATLQQSKMTSSGASLDSSECGMVQPMRARIAGRVTPTTNQSELSNLEMIEIPAKGNPCNVACCQISGNLLVQAGKTLFVYGFQVKTHDISKLRFLDFEELPLHVELAFVPLKITLCENYIACLNRNNIHMFKVIWKLSAPERSKEPDKCDINFKVPKDNVTIDYKELLRRERINKKEEKITVNLPSIVKSNSLIHKHSPFTFIDKEMNALVKLNHPLEDKTHKYELVHLIQLRLKPIIIENTRSQVVEEFKCLVLHPLYCEGSKCADGGVPRVLRSGFRGCLKEVVCVITTLQEGYLFQFCDAESDTNLDNCISVYPFMGPVYSVALEGHLLHALTETGLETYTVRVGHQLCRSVEETDWISNVCPPKEQLLCLIGHRQFIGIEQMLITDNYLVLLANGDNSPTHSIGSNSSSNTSTWTLYALELPTPKMIFTDIAIAANAHRFSAPQTYCHLMSEAHMILRLTLHVLKWAIREGNVCSLIPVKSNTEELLDAYHTSCCLLGDHFVINECNYQLCLPYYKMAGIVPHEVLKRFRRVQEESNAEEMRGIIYYLKLVLREPRLKAPDNLSETAWKQSFIEDVLQIFHKQAYLDLSYLIIKNGILREYCTHKLIGVLRDQSFDDPYRETERLLALGLLHMQEYNLDKAKVVLSQIIGGDILLALLEENWHLLFERLSKHKRSFVFSEFAVILMITHCDILSNTFNFLIKNEKVTLHDTLLMFMEYLQLNMGSEGLAAAKVMRTMLEDYFKFYFSHYESNNIGQFSSIAPSSLQLAMTVLVRSYLSQLQVFQLKEANNPQIQEKICANDTDEEKKADESPLFPNGVPKRNAKSYLFAGQRYEYLDKMPPFQIEITSKLYEKCVENYVAVDTFAPNEEADLILQKLQALLCSGVLPEEAIVEAKTFLSVNNTLRGYTSLMSILINKNDVVNYLLNSCPQCLLQYGKDCFTNDEDWQTLVTSTQTKIIHLSVDEDLNRICFYYKKILKDVLTHLATTLSVEDFQKVLPHRRIDNEDHEENIRDEIYSYDTYLTICKETTQANQIKKLITTTGHQLLRTLNL
;
A
#
# COMPACT_ATOMS: atom_id res chain seq x y z
N MET A 1 -29.53 11.55 -18.67
CA MET A 1 -30.72 10.68 -18.82
C MET A 1 -30.68 9.74 -17.64
N VAL A 2 -31.76 9.66 -16.85
CA VAL A 2 -31.83 8.81 -15.64
C VAL A 2 -32.41 7.44 -16.01
N ARG A 3 -31.99 6.38 -15.31
CA ARG A 3 -32.56 5.04 -15.53
C ARG A 3 -33.85 4.91 -14.73
N VAL A 4 -34.98 4.64 -15.39
CA VAL A 4 -36.30 4.53 -14.75
C VAL A 4 -36.60 3.08 -14.44
N ILE A 5 -36.84 2.78 -13.16
CA ILE A 5 -37.08 1.43 -12.66
C ILE A 5 -38.12 1.51 -11.55
N THR A 6 -39.32 1.01 -11.77
CA THR A 6 -40.40 1.12 -10.76
C THR A 6 -40.28 0.03 -9.70
N VAL A 7 -39.60 0.32 -8.59
CA VAL A 7 -39.33 -0.63 -7.48
C VAL A 7 -39.59 -0.04 -6.10
N HIS A 8 -39.80 1.26 -5.98
CA HIS A 8 -40.09 1.90 -4.70
C HIS A 8 -41.60 1.97 -4.44
N ASN A 9 -42.04 1.26 -3.39
CA ASN A 9 -43.40 1.31 -2.90
C ASN A 9 -43.44 1.76 -1.43
N PHE A 10 -44.34 2.72 -1.13
CA PHE A 10 -44.69 3.02 0.26
C PHE A 10 -45.39 1.80 0.88
N VAL A 11 -45.07 1.52 2.14
CA VAL A 11 -45.58 0.33 2.87
C VAL A 11 -47.07 0.45 3.09
N ASN A 12 -47.51 1.66 3.47
CA ASN A 12 -48.90 1.99 3.73
C ASN A 12 -49.18 3.46 3.39
N GLN A 13 -50.45 3.79 3.19
CA GLN A 13 -50.93 5.13 2.93
C GLN A 13 -52.19 5.39 3.75
N HIS A 14 -52.09 6.30 4.71
CA HIS A 14 -53.25 6.78 5.47
C HIS A 14 -53.67 8.15 4.94
N VAL A 15 -54.98 8.35 4.79
CA VAL A 15 -55.56 9.58 4.28
C VAL A 15 -56.54 10.13 5.30
N GLN A 16 -56.37 11.40 5.68
CA GLN A 16 -57.23 12.07 6.65
C GLN A 16 -57.55 13.48 6.18
N VAL A 17 -58.72 14.01 6.55
CA VAL A 17 -59.06 15.42 6.33
C VAL A 17 -58.72 16.21 7.59
N VAL A 18 -58.05 17.34 7.43
CA VAL A 18 -57.62 18.24 8.51
C VAL A 18 -58.06 19.68 8.22
N GLU A 19 -58.16 20.51 9.25
CA GLU A 19 -58.34 21.96 9.06
C GLU A 19 -57.11 22.53 8.34
N GLN A 20 -57.29 23.56 7.50
CA GLN A 20 -56.19 24.23 6.81
C GLN A 20 -55.14 24.76 7.82
N PRO A 21 -53.91 24.22 7.81
CA PRO A 21 -52.85 24.72 8.65
C PRO A 21 -52.24 26.01 8.09
N THR A 22 -51.90 26.93 8.98
CA THR A 22 -51.12 28.14 8.69
C THR A 22 -49.63 27.86 8.53
N ALA A 23 -49.14 26.86 9.28
CA ALA A 23 -47.79 26.34 9.20
C ALA A 23 -47.80 24.89 9.71
N SER A 24 -46.85 24.08 9.25
CA SER A 24 -46.72 22.71 9.74
C SER A 24 -45.27 22.26 9.82
N THR A 25 -45.01 21.32 10.72
CA THR A 25 -43.71 20.70 10.91
C THR A 25 -43.89 19.29 11.46
N VAL A 26 -42.79 18.56 11.59
CA VAL A 26 -42.77 17.22 12.19
C VAL A 26 -41.84 17.18 13.39
N ALA A 27 -42.12 16.29 14.33
CA ALA A 27 -41.32 16.05 15.51
C ALA A 27 -41.18 14.52 15.74
N PRO A 28 -40.08 14.03 16.31
CA PRO A 28 -39.93 12.63 16.66
C PRO A 28 -40.92 12.20 17.77
N PRO A 29 -41.22 10.89 17.91
CA PRO A 29 -40.75 9.81 17.04
C PRO A 29 -41.38 9.85 15.63
N ASP A 30 -42.66 10.18 15.49
CA ASP A 30 -43.36 10.37 14.19
C ASP A 30 -44.64 11.22 14.40
N ARG A 31 -44.49 12.44 14.90
CA ARG A 31 -45.60 13.36 15.20
C ARG A 31 -45.68 14.47 14.15
N LEU A 32 -46.90 14.78 13.72
CA LEU A 32 -47.20 15.92 12.85
C LEU A 32 -47.77 17.07 13.68
N LEU A 33 -47.19 18.25 13.53
CA LEU A 33 -47.63 19.47 14.19
C LEU A 33 -48.25 20.42 13.17
N LEU A 34 -49.52 20.78 13.38
CA LEU A 34 -50.30 21.65 12.50
C LEU A 34 -50.73 22.91 13.26
N ALA A 35 -50.20 24.09 12.89
CA ALA A 35 -50.64 25.34 13.47
C ALA A 35 -51.92 25.82 12.79
N LEU A 36 -52.96 26.10 13.56
CA LEU A 36 -54.28 26.48 13.05
C LEU A 36 -54.53 27.99 13.15
N ASN A 37 -55.55 28.46 12.44
CA ASN A 37 -56.04 29.85 12.56
C ASN A 37 -56.62 30.17 13.94
N SER A 38 -56.98 29.15 14.72
CA SER A 38 -57.50 29.24 16.09
C SER A 38 -56.43 29.47 17.17
N HIS A 39 -55.23 29.94 16.78
CA HIS A 39 -54.11 30.21 17.69
C HIS A 39 -53.68 29.01 18.53
N CYS A 40 -53.73 27.81 17.96
CA CYS A 40 -53.21 26.60 18.60
C CYS A 40 -52.43 25.74 17.59
N VAL A 41 -51.69 24.77 18.13
CA VAL A 41 -51.02 23.73 17.35
C VAL A 41 -51.63 22.39 17.70
N GLU A 42 -52.15 21.69 16.69
CA GLU A 42 -52.55 20.29 16.80
C GLU A 42 -51.34 19.38 16.71
N VAL A 43 -51.28 18.38 17.58
CA VAL A 43 -50.27 17.32 17.55
C VAL A 43 -50.96 16.02 17.18
N ARG A 44 -50.60 15.45 16.04
CA ARG A 44 -51.16 14.20 15.49
C ARG A 44 -50.10 13.10 15.46
N ASP A 45 -50.52 11.86 15.70
CA ASP A 45 -49.64 10.68 15.65
C ASP A 45 -49.71 10.00 14.28
N LEU A 46 -48.63 10.04 13.52
CA LEU A 46 -48.58 9.43 12.19
C LEU A 46 -48.68 7.90 12.24
N LYS A 47 -48.29 7.27 13.36
CA LYS A 47 -48.37 5.80 13.52
C LYS A 47 -49.80 5.33 13.72
N CYS A 48 -50.60 6.09 14.46
CA CYS A 48 -51.98 5.75 14.76
C CYS A 48 -52.93 6.47 13.79
N GLU A 49 -52.80 6.19 12.49
CA GLU A 49 -53.68 6.72 11.42
C GLU A 49 -53.80 8.26 11.42
N SER A 50 -52.75 8.99 11.83
CA SER A 50 -52.76 10.46 11.96
C SER A 50 -53.77 11.02 12.97
N ASN A 51 -54.18 10.23 13.97
CA ASN A 51 -55.12 10.66 15.01
C ASN A 51 -54.60 11.85 15.82
N LEU A 52 -55.52 12.76 16.18
CA LEU A 52 -55.23 13.89 17.07
C LEU A 52 -54.90 13.37 18.47
N LEU A 53 -53.69 13.68 18.96
CA LEU A 53 -53.27 13.33 20.31
C LEU A 53 -53.68 14.40 21.32
N PHE A 54 -53.35 15.67 21.02
CA PHE A 54 -53.62 16.83 21.88
C PHE A 54 -53.38 18.12 21.09
N THR A 55 -53.73 19.26 21.70
CA THR A 55 -53.44 20.60 21.18
C THR A 55 -52.76 21.45 22.25
N PHE A 56 -51.96 22.44 21.83
CA PHE A 56 -51.39 23.43 22.74
C PHE A 56 -51.54 24.86 22.17
N PRO A 57 -51.72 25.89 23.03
CA PRO A 57 -51.96 27.26 22.58
C PRO A 57 -50.69 27.96 22.08
N THR A 58 -50.89 28.89 21.14
CA THR A 58 -49.89 29.87 20.68
C THR A 58 -50.35 31.28 21.04
N VAL A 59 -49.44 32.26 21.03
CA VAL A 59 -49.78 33.62 21.49
C VAL A 59 -50.43 34.46 20.38
N ASP A 60 -49.87 34.41 19.17
CA ASP A 60 -50.42 35.05 17.98
C ASP A 60 -50.46 34.04 16.80
N GLN A 61 -50.84 34.47 15.58
CA GLN A 61 -50.98 33.56 14.44
C GLN A 61 -49.60 33.09 13.95
N VAL A 62 -49.38 31.78 13.90
CA VAL A 62 -48.12 31.17 13.44
C VAL A 62 -48.00 31.29 11.92
N ARG A 63 -46.85 31.73 11.44
CA ARG A 63 -46.48 31.78 10.01
C ARG A 63 -45.43 30.74 9.62
N GLN A 64 -44.58 30.40 10.57
CA GLN A 64 -43.54 29.40 10.38
C GLN A 64 -43.44 28.57 11.66
N LEU A 65 -43.34 27.25 11.50
CA LEU A 65 -43.28 26.28 12.58
C LEU A 65 -42.09 25.36 12.34
N LEU A 66 -41.26 25.18 13.35
CA LEU A 66 -40.07 24.32 13.29
C LEU A 66 -39.92 23.54 14.60
N HIS A 67 -39.52 22.28 14.49
CA HIS A 67 -39.07 21.49 15.64
C HIS A 67 -37.55 21.42 15.70
N CYS A 68 -36.99 21.36 16.91
CA CYS A 68 -35.59 21.06 17.15
C CYS A 68 -35.42 19.82 18.04
N LEU A 69 -34.66 18.84 17.54
CA LEU A 69 -34.34 17.62 18.29
C LEU A 69 -33.64 17.92 19.62
N ASN A 70 -32.57 18.73 19.59
CA ASN A 70 -31.86 19.10 20.82
C ASN A 70 -32.70 20.10 21.63
N GLY A 71 -33.06 19.73 22.87
CA GLY A 71 -33.98 20.50 23.72
C GLY A 71 -35.47 20.19 23.51
N ASN A 72 -35.83 19.38 22.51
CA ASN A 72 -37.23 19.05 22.15
C ASN A 72 -38.15 20.29 22.15
N TYR A 73 -37.76 21.36 21.47
CA TYR A 73 -38.51 22.62 21.46
C TYR A 73 -39.15 22.89 20.10
N VAL A 74 -40.24 23.68 20.10
CA VAL A 74 -40.93 24.14 18.90
C VAL A 74 -40.70 25.64 18.74
N ALA A 75 -40.00 26.05 17.68
CA ALA A 75 -39.81 27.46 17.34
C ALA A 75 -40.90 27.92 16.37
N THR A 76 -41.49 29.08 16.67
CA THR A 76 -42.51 29.73 15.86
C THR A 76 -42.06 31.11 15.41
N LEU A 77 -42.46 31.48 14.20
CA LEU A 77 -42.57 32.87 13.80
C LEU A 77 -44.05 33.25 13.83
N GLU A 78 -44.44 34.09 14.77
CA GLU A 78 -45.82 34.50 14.96
C GLU A 78 -46.04 35.93 14.49
N SER A 79 -47.22 36.22 13.96
CA SER A 79 -47.55 37.54 13.44
C SER A 79 -48.77 38.13 14.12
N LYS A 80 -48.66 39.41 14.46
CA LYS A 80 -49.69 40.21 15.08
C LYS A 80 -49.95 41.46 14.26
N VAL A 81 -51.21 41.73 13.97
CA VAL A 81 -51.60 43.00 13.35
C VAL A 81 -51.74 44.04 14.45
N ASN A 82 -50.91 45.08 14.43
CA ASN A 82 -51.01 46.18 15.38
C ASN A 82 -52.20 47.10 15.03
N ARG A 83 -52.62 47.96 15.96
CA ARG A 83 -53.71 48.95 15.82
C ARG A 83 -53.58 49.88 14.60
N GLN A 84 -52.39 49.98 14.01
CA GLN A 84 -52.10 50.74 12.79
C GLN A 84 -52.17 49.90 11.49
N ASN A 85 -52.76 48.70 11.54
CA ASN A 85 -52.77 47.72 10.43
C ASN A 85 -51.39 47.33 9.89
N ARG A 86 -50.33 47.50 10.70
CA ARG A 86 -48.99 47.00 10.39
C ARG A 86 -48.80 45.64 11.04
N GLN A 87 -48.30 44.70 10.26
CA GLN A 87 -47.97 43.36 10.74
C GLN A 87 -46.59 43.36 11.38
N ILE A 88 -46.53 42.95 12.63
CA ILE A 88 -45.31 42.78 13.41
C ILE A 88 -45.15 41.29 13.70
N ASN A 89 -43.95 40.78 13.52
CA ASN A 89 -43.64 39.39 13.76
C ASN A 89 -42.82 39.24 15.05
N TYR A 90 -42.94 38.08 15.70
CA TYR A 90 -42.21 37.70 16.90
C TYR A 90 -41.67 36.30 16.73
N ALA A 91 -40.41 36.08 17.12
CA ALA A 91 -39.83 34.74 17.21
C ALA A 91 -40.04 34.21 18.63
N ARG A 92 -40.71 33.06 18.76
CA ARG A 92 -41.03 32.45 20.05
C ARG A 92 -40.64 30.97 20.05
N VAL A 93 -40.33 30.44 21.23
CA VAL A 93 -39.97 29.05 21.42
C VAL A 93 -40.84 28.43 22.50
N TYR A 94 -41.50 27.32 22.17
CA TYR A 94 -42.33 26.53 23.05
C TYR A 94 -41.56 25.31 23.52
N VAL A 95 -41.44 25.17 24.85
CA VAL A 95 -40.79 24.02 25.50
C VAL A 95 -41.81 23.29 26.37
N ASN A 96 -41.54 22.01 26.66
CA ASN A 96 -42.46 21.12 27.38
C ASN A 96 -43.85 21.01 26.71
N TRP A 97 -43.89 21.13 25.38
CA TRP A 97 -45.13 21.07 24.62
C TRP A 97 -45.76 19.66 24.64
N ASP A 98 -44.95 18.60 24.81
CA ASP A 98 -45.37 17.19 24.78
C ASP A 98 -45.33 16.46 26.14
N SER A 99 -45.40 17.19 27.25
CA SER A 99 -45.32 16.60 28.58
C SER A 99 -46.56 15.77 28.97
N ILE A 100 -46.41 14.87 29.96
CA ILE A 100 -47.55 14.09 30.49
C ILE A 100 -48.64 15.01 31.06
N ALA A 101 -48.27 16.17 31.64
CA ALA A 101 -49.23 17.15 32.11
C ALA A 101 -50.00 17.81 30.95
N THR A 102 -49.34 18.09 29.82
CA THR A 102 -50.00 18.59 28.60
C THR A 102 -50.95 17.53 28.02
N LEU A 103 -50.56 16.26 28.05
CA LEU A 103 -51.32 15.10 27.55
C LEU A 103 -52.54 14.73 28.42
N GLN A 104 -52.45 14.84 29.75
CA GLN A 104 -53.55 14.49 30.66
C GLN A 104 -54.63 15.58 30.74
N GLN A 105 -54.23 16.85 30.70
CA GLN A 105 -55.18 17.98 30.75
C GLN A 105 -55.97 18.11 29.45
N SER A 106 -55.35 17.87 28.29
CA SER A 106 -56.05 17.87 27.00
C SER A 106 -57.12 16.77 26.93
N LYS A 107 -56.80 15.55 27.40
CA LYS A 107 -57.76 14.42 27.45
C LYS A 107 -58.97 14.64 28.36
N MET A 108 -58.85 15.44 29.43
CA MET A 108 -59.98 15.80 30.29
C MET A 108 -60.99 16.73 29.59
N THR A 109 -60.58 17.46 28.54
CA THR A 109 -61.45 18.36 27.77
C THR A 109 -62.14 17.70 26.58
N SER A 110 -61.68 16.50 26.17
CA SER A 110 -62.12 15.83 24.93
C SER A 110 -63.12 14.70 25.14
N SER A 111 -63.57 14.41 26.37
CA SER A 111 -64.57 13.37 26.65
C SER A 111 -66.00 13.83 26.35
N GLY A 112 -66.34 13.93 25.05
CA GLY A 112 -67.65 13.51 24.52
C GLY A 112 -68.91 14.34 24.82
N ALA A 113 -68.83 15.62 25.20
CA ALA A 113 -70.00 16.51 25.18
C ALA A 113 -69.87 17.48 24.01
N SER A 114 -70.86 17.51 23.11
CA SER A 114 -71.05 18.58 22.14
C SER A 114 -71.22 19.90 22.90
N LEU A 115 -70.15 20.69 23.00
CA LEU A 115 -70.26 22.06 23.50
C LEU A 115 -70.75 22.95 22.36
N ASP A 116 -71.97 23.47 22.52
CA ASP A 116 -72.48 24.60 21.77
C ASP A 116 -71.47 25.76 21.83
N SER A 117 -70.97 26.16 20.65
CA SER A 117 -70.39 27.43 20.17
C SER A 117 -69.97 28.60 21.09
N SER A 118 -69.88 28.48 22.42
CA SER A 118 -69.79 29.64 23.32
C SER A 118 -68.77 29.54 24.46
N GLU A 119 -68.10 28.39 24.69
CA GLU A 119 -67.09 28.30 25.75
C GLU A 119 -65.84 27.57 25.23
N CYS A 120 -64.81 28.38 24.91
CA CYS A 120 -63.45 27.92 24.62
C CYS A 120 -62.94 27.10 25.83
N GLY A 121 -62.92 25.78 25.66
CA GLY A 121 -62.45 24.83 26.66
C GLY A 121 -61.08 25.21 27.23
N MET A 122 -60.98 25.15 28.55
CA MET A 122 -59.85 25.55 29.38
C MET A 122 -58.49 25.35 28.70
N VAL A 123 -57.94 26.46 28.22
CA VAL A 123 -56.62 26.56 27.59
C VAL A 123 -55.55 26.16 28.61
N GLN A 124 -54.62 25.29 28.20
CA GLN A 124 -53.44 24.94 29.00
C GLN A 124 -52.77 26.23 29.54
N PRO A 125 -52.51 26.37 30.85
CA PRO A 125 -51.86 27.56 31.38
C PRO A 125 -50.42 27.65 30.87
N MET A 126 -50.22 28.46 29.84
CA MET A 126 -48.92 28.79 29.26
C MET A 126 -48.22 29.86 30.09
N ARG A 127 -46.93 29.67 30.38
CA ARG A 127 -46.10 30.70 31.03
C ARG A 127 -45.19 31.37 30.02
N ALA A 128 -45.20 32.69 29.98
CA ALA A 128 -44.39 33.48 29.07
C ALA A 128 -43.16 34.05 29.79
N ARG A 129 -41.99 34.00 29.13
CA ARG A 129 -40.78 34.71 29.55
C ARG A 129 -39.96 35.20 28.38
N ILE A 130 -38.98 36.07 28.65
CA ILE A 130 -38.08 36.63 27.63
C ILE A 130 -36.71 36.00 27.78
N ALA A 131 -36.17 35.49 26.66
CA ALA A 131 -34.87 34.81 26.63
C ALA A 131 -33.75 35.68 27.21
N GLY A 132 -32.90 35.10 28.05
CA GLY A 132 -31.75 35.77 28.68
C GLY A 132 -32.08 36.89 29.69
N ARG A 133 -33.35 37.26 29.87
CA ARG A 133 -33.77 38.35 30.77
C ARG A 133 -34.55 37.89 32.00
N VAL A 134 -35.26 36.77 31.90
CA VAL A 134 -36.15 36.28 32.95
C VAL A 134 -35.79 34.83 33.27
N THR A 135 -35.43 34.57 34.53
CA THR A 135 -35.14 33.23 35.03
C THR A 135 -36.43 32.58 35.57
N PRO A 136 -36.73 31.31 35.23
CA PRO A 136 -37.91 30.62 35.77
C PRO A 136 -37.78 30.39 37.29
N THR A 137 -38.89 30.50 38.03
CA THR A 137 -38.90 30.36 39.49
C THR A 137 -38.97 28.89 39.95
N THR A 138 -38.51 28.58 41.18
CA THR A 138 -38.36 27.21 41.72
C THR A 138 -39.57 26.29 41.55
N ASN A 139 -40.80 26.78 41.81
CA ASN A 139 -42.05 26.00 41.65
C ASN A 139 -42.43 25.76 40.17
N GLN A 140 -41.71 26.37 39.22
CA GLN A 140 -41.99 26.32 37.78
C GLN A 140 -41.21 25.21 37.08
N SER A 141 -40.09 24.79 37.66
CA SER A 141 -39.23 23.74 37.12
C SER A 141 -39.61 22.32 37.57
N GLU A 142 -40.53 22.18 38.52
CA GLU A 142 -41.03 20.88 39.02
C GLU A 142 -42.29 20.40 38.29
N LEU A 143 -43.06 21.32 37.70
CA LEU A 143 -44.29 21.03 36.96
C LEU A 143 -44.03 21.23 35.47
N SER A 144 -44.17 20.17 34.69
CA SER A 144 -43.98 20.10 33.24
C SER A 144 -45.04 20.89 32.43
N ASN A 145 -45.28 22.14 32.81
CA ASN A 145 -46.20 23.05 32.13
C ASN A 145 -45.57 23.60 30.84
N LEU A 146 -46.43 23.93 29.86
CA LEU A 146 -46.02 24.60 28.63
C LEU A 146 -45.42 25.98 28.95
N GLU A 147 -44.22 26.22 28.43
CA GLU A 147 -43.53 27.49 28.56
C GLU A 147 -43.23 28.07 27.17
N MET A 148 -43.50 29.37 27.03
CA MET A 148 -43.18 30.17 25.85
C MET A 148 -42.03 31.13 26.19
N ILE A 149 -40.96 31.04 25.41
CA ILE A 149 -39.78 31.88 25.50
C ILE A 149 -39.77 32.82 24.28
N GLU A 150 -39.97 34.11 24.52
CA GLU A 150 -39.89 35.13 23.47
C GLU A 150 -38.43 35.52 23.21
N ILE A 151 -38.02 35.48 21.95
CA ILE A 151 -36.66 35.80 21.52
C ILE A 151 -36.56 37.31 21.25
N PRO A 152 -35.64 38.03 21.93
CA PRO A 152 -35.50 39.47 21.75
C PRO A 152 -34.82 39.79 20.40
N ALA A 153 -35.62 39.89 19.33
CA ALA A 153 -35.15 40.16 17.97
C ALA A 153 -34.76 41.63 17.75
N LYS A 154 -33.65 41.85 17.03
CA LYS A 154 -33.23 43.18 16.55
C LYS A 154 -33.85 43.46 15.18
N GLY A 155 -34.98 44.17 15.18
CA GLY A 155 -35.79 44.42 13.98
C GLY A 155 -36.97 43.45 13.85
N ASN A 156 -37.76 43.60 12.79
CA ASN A 156 -38.93 42.74 12.56
C ASN A 156 -38.46 41.39 11.97
N PRO A 157 -38.61 40.25 12.68
CA PRO A 157 -38.16 38.96 12.18
C PRO A 157 -38.96 38.52 10.96
N CYS A 158 -38.30 37.99 9.94
CA CYS A 158 -38.91 37.56 8.69
C CYS A 158 -38.98 36.02 8.59
N ASN A 159 -37.94 35.34 9.06
CA ASN A 159 -37.81 33.89 9.03
C ASN A 159 -37.03 33.41 10.27
N VAL A 160 -37.30 32.16 10.66
CA VAL A 160 -36.55 31.44 11.70
C VAL A 160 -35.97 30.14 11.14
N ALA A 161 -34.86 29.66 11.69
CA ALA A 161 -34.32 28.33 11.44
C ALA A 161 -33.62 27.80 12.71
N CYS A 162 -33.64 26.50 12.96
CA CYS A 162 -32.93 25.89 14.09
C CYS A 162 -31.96 24.82 13.61
N CYS A 163 -30.83 24.70 14.30
CA CYS A 163 -29.93 23.57 14.11
C CYS A 163 -30.38 22.39 14.96
N GLN A 164 -30.74 21.28 14.30
CA GLN A 164 -31.25 20.08 14.96
C GLN A 164 -30.32 19.51 16.04
N ILE A 165 -28.99 19.64 15.87
CA ILE A 165 -27.99 19.02 16.74
C ILE A 165 -27.45 19.98 17.81
N SER A 166 -27.04 21.20 17.42
CA SER A 166 -26.55 22.19 18.40
C SER A 166 -27.67 22.82 19.22
N GLY A 167 -28.91 22.84 18.71
CA GLY A 167 -30.05 23.53 19.32
C GLY A 167 -30.12 25.02 19.02
N ASN A 168 -29.10 25.60 18.38
CA ASN A 168 -29.02 27.03 18.12
C ASN A 168 -30.14 27.52 17.19
N LEU A 169 -30.62 28.73 17.43
CA LEU A 169 -31.70 29.38 16.68
C LEU A 169 -31.14 30.53 15.83
N LEU A 170 -31.52 30.57 14.56
CA LEU A 170 -31.21 31.61 13.58
C LEU A 170 -32.47 32.44 13.32
N VAL A 171 -32.38 33.75 13.51
CA VAL A 171 -33.48 34.69 13.25
C VAL A 171 -33.03 35.69 12.18
N GLN A 172 -33.76 35.75 11.08
CA GLN A 172 -33.52 36.72 10.01
C GLN A 172 -34.34 37.99 10.25
N ALA A 173 -33.72 39.16 10.10
CA ALA A 173 -34.42 40.44 9.96
C ALA A 173 -33.87 41.19 8.73
N GLY A 174 -34.66 41.28 7.66
CA GLY A 174 -34.20 41.87 6.40
C GLY A 174 -33.02 41.10 5.78
N LYS A 175 -31.87 41.76 5.65
CA LYS A 175 -30.61 41.17 5.14
C LYS A 175 -29.69 40.63 6.23
N THR A 176 -30.07 40.79 7.50
CA THR A 176 -29.21 40.45 8.64
C THR A 176 -29.69 39.16 9.30
N LEU A 177 -28.76 38.31 9.67
CA LEU A 177 -28.98 37.07 10.40
C LEU A 177 -28.42 37.21 11.83
N PHE A 178 -29.28 36.97 12.82
CA PHE A 178 -28.92 36.92 14.23
C PHE A 178 -28.96 35.49 14.72
N VAL A 179 -27.92 35.07 15.45
CA VAL A 179 -27.85 33.72 16.02
C VAL A 179 -28.05 33.80 17.53
N TYR A 180 -28.96 32.98 18.05
CA TYR A 180 -29.22 32.80 19.46
C TYR A 180 -28.73 31.41 19.88
N GLY A 181 -27.76 31.39 20.78
CA GLY A 181 -27.15 30.18 21.31
C GLY A 181 -28.09 29.46 22.26
N PHE A 182 -28.25 28.15 22.05
CA PHE A 182 -28.99 27.28 22.95
C PHE A 182 -28.20 27.05 24.24
N GLN A 183 -28.82 27.34 25.39
CA GLN A 183 -28.19 27.23 26.70
C GLN A 183 -29.04 26.37 27.63
N VAL A 184 -28.39 25.44 28.33
CA VAL A 184 -28.98 24.71 29.45
C VAL A 184 -28.46 25.34 30.74
N LYS A 185 -29.27 26.23 31.32
CA LYS A 185 -28.94 26.92 32.57
C LYS A 185 -29.40 26.12 33.76
N THR A 186 -28.78 26.36 34.91
CA THR A 186 -29.17 25.77 36.19
C THR A 186 -29.65 26.88 37.09
N HIS A 187 -30.83 26.73 37.66
CA HIS A 187 -31.37 27.68 38.63
C HIS A 187 -30.55 27.64 39.93
N ASP A 188 -30.16 28.79 40.45
CA ASP A 188 -29.18 28.89 41.54
C ASP A 188 -29.65 28.22 42.84
N ILE A 189 -30.95 28.35 43.16
CA ILE A 189 -31.54 27.88 44.41
C ILE A 189 -31.99 26.43 44.28
N SER A 190 -32.83 26.14 43.29
CA SER A 190 -33.46 24.82 43.12
C SER A 190 -32.54 23.77 42.49
N LYS A 191 -31.43 24.20 41.90
CA LYS A 191 -30.50 23.36 41.10
C LYS A 191 -31.17 22.67 39.91
N LEU A 192 -32.39 23.06 39.56
CA LEU A 192 -33.12 22.53 38.41
C LEU A 192 -32.59 23.17 37.13
N ARG A 193 -32.47 22.36 36.08
CA ARG A 193 -32.01 22.80 34.76
C ARG A 193 -33.19 23.29 33.93
N PHE A 194 -32.98 24.34 33.16
CA PHE A 194 -33.97 24.90 32.23
C PHE A 194 -33.31 25.34 30.93
N LEU A 195 -34.11 25.45 29.87
CA LEU A 195 -33.68 25.89 28.55
C LEU A 195 -33.69 27.41 28.42
N ASP A 196 -32.70 28.02 27.81
CA ASP A 196 -32.71 29.46 27.52
C ASP A 196 -31.94 29.74 26.23
N PHE A 197 -32.13 30.95 25.69
CA PHE A 197 -31.44 31.38 24.47
C PHE A 197 -30.72 32.71 24.72
N GLU A 198 -29.46 32.78 24.33
CA GLU A 198 -28.65 33.99 24.46
C GLU A 198 -28.20 34.48 23.09
N GLU A 199 -28.33 35.78 22.83
CA GLU A 199 -27.86 36.35 21.58
C GLU A 199 -26.33 36.22 21.50
N LEU A 200 -25.83 35.60 20.43
CA LEU A 200 -24.40 35.49 20.20
C LEU A 200 -23.81 36.86 19.82
N PRO A 201 -22.52 37.12 20.11
CA PRO A 201 -21.92 38.43 19.86
C PRO A 201 -21.72 38.76 18.37
N LEU A 202 -22.17 37.89 17.46
CA LEU A 202 -21.99 38.02 16.01
C LEU A 202 -23.35 38.06 15.30
N HIS A 203 -23.43 38.88 14.25
CA HIS A 203 -24.50 38.83 13.26
C HIS A 203 -23.90 38.85 11.85
N VAL A 204 -24.61 38.26 10.89
CA VAL A 204 -24.16 38.14 9.50
C VAL A 204 -25.03 39.00 8.60
N GLU A 205 -24.43 39.95 7.88
CA GLU A 205 -25.11 40.75 6.87
C GLU A 205 -24.92 40.15 5.48
N LEU A 206 -26.02 39.92 4.76
CA LEU A 206 -26.06 39.31 3.44
C LEU A 206 -26.19 40.36 2.33
N ALA A 207 -25.76 40.02 1.11
CA ALA A 207 -25.95 40.88 -0.06
C ALA A 207 -27.44 41.05 -0.47
N PHE A 208 -28.28 40.04 -0.20
CA PHE A 208 -29.69 39.99 -0.58
C PHE A 208 -30.59 39.63 0.61
N VAL A 209 -31.90 39.81 0.45
CA VAL A 209 -32.91 39.36 1.42
C VAL A 209 -33.27 37.91 1.09
N PRO A 210 -32.92 36.92 1.94
CA PRO A 210 -33.30 35.54 1.71
C PRO A 210 -34.80 35.33 1.95
N LEU A 211 -35.38 34.40 1.20
CA LEU A 211 -36.74 33.87 1.38
C LEU A 211 -36.73 32.60 2.24
N LYS A 212 -35.63 31.84 2.20
CA LYS A 212 -35.41 30.63 2.99
C LYS A 212 -34.00 30.68 3.59
N ILE A 213 -33.91 30.32 4.86
CA ILE A 213 -32.66 30.20 5.61
C ILE A 213 -32.60 28.81 6.25
N THR A 214 -31.41 28.22 6.29
CA THR A 214 -31.16 26.95 6.99
C THR A 214 -29.85 27.04 7.78
N LEU A 215 -29.83 26.39 8.94
CA LEU A 215 -28.68 26.34 9.83
C LEU A 215 -28.36 24.90 10.18
N CYS A 216 -27.11 24.51 9.99
CA CYS A 216 -26.60 23.22 10.44
C CYS A 216 -25.19 23.41 10.99
N GLU A 217 -24.99 23.17 12.28
CA GLU A 217 -23.72 23.42 12.96
C GLU A 217 -23.25 24.85 12.67
N ASN A 218 -22.05 25.02 12.12
CA ASN A 218 -21.52 26.31 11.70
C ASN A 218 -21.70 26.62 10.20
N TYR A 219 -22.58 25.89 9.51
CA TYR A 219 -22.95 26.09 8.12
C TYR A 219 -24.30 26.80 8.03
N ILE A 220 -24.35 27.87 7.24
CA ILE A 220 -25.56 28.64 6.98
C ILE A 220 -25.78 28.69 5.47
N ALA A 221 -26.99 28.37 5.03
CA ALA A 221 -27.39 28.51 3.64
C ALA A 221 -28.64 29.40 3.52
N CYS A 222 -28.59 30.30 2.54
CA CYS A 222 -29.57 31.34 2.30
C CYS A 222 -29.99 31.30 0.83
N LEU A 223 -31.30 31.31 0.58
CA LEU A 223 -31.88 31.21 -0.76
C LEU A 223 -32.94 32.28 -0.97
N ASN A 224 -32.94 32.92 -2.13
CA ASN A 224 -34.10 33.57 -2.72
C ASN A 224 -34.30 33.07 -4.16
N ARG A 225 -35.31 33.58 -4.87
CA ARG A 225 -35.66 33.11 -6.23
C ARG A 225 -34.48 33.13 -7.22
N ASN A 226 -33.52 34.03 -7.03
CA ASN A 226 -32.45 34.27 -8.00
C ASN A 226 -31.05 34.02 -7.44
N ASN A 227 -30.87 33.92 -6.13
CA ASN A 227 -29.56 33.86 -5.49
C ASN A 227 -29.53 32.75 -4.43
N ILE A 228 -28.40 32.06 -4.35
CA ILE A 228 -28.10 31.15 -3.26
C ILE A 228 -26.69 31.39 -2.72
N HIS A 229 -26.61 31.55 -1.41
CA HIS A 229 -25.36 31.76 -0.70
C HIS A 229 -25.25 30.79 0.47
N MET A 230 -24.27 29.90 0.42
CA MET A 230 -23.90 29.02 1.52
C MET A 230 -22.49 29.35 1.98
N PHE A 231 -22.30 29.44 3.30
CA PHE A 231 -21.01 29.73 3.90
C PHE A 231 -20.86 29.06 5.27
N LYS A 232 -19.61 28.84 5.66
CA LYS A 232 -19.21 28.29 6.95
C LYS A 232 -18.63 29.40 7.82
N VAL A 233 -19.09 29.50 9.06
CA VAL A 233 -18.54 30.43 10.06
C VAL A 233 -17.42 29.74 10.82
N ILE A 234 -16.21 30.31 10.81
CA ILE A 234 -15.03 29.76 11.47
C ILE A 234 -14.55 30.74 12.54
N TRP A 235 -14.14 30.20 13.69
CA TRP A 235 -13.50 30.95 14.75
C TRP A 235 -11.97 30.79 14.65
N LYS A 236 -11.23 31.90 14.65
CA LYS A 236 -9.76 31.92 14.69
C LYS A 236 -9.28 32.68 15.92
N LEU A 237 -8.33 32.08 16.64
CA LEU A 237 -7.55 32.76 17.67
C LEU A 237 -6.61 33.75 16.97
N SER A 238 -6.65 35.03 17.30
CA SER A 238 -5.64 35.96 16.78
C SER A 238 -4.28 35.61 17.37
N ALA A 239 -3.29 35.27 16.55
CA ALA A 239 -1.90 35.32 16.98
C ALA A 239 -1.54 36.77 17.36
N PRO A 240 -0.73 37.02 18.40
CA PRO A 240 -0.29 38.38 18.73
C PRO A 240 0.40 38.97 17.51
N GLU A 241 -0.10 40.12 17.06
CA GLU A 241 0.46 40.87 15.93
C GLU A 241 1.91 41.23 16.26
N ARG A 242 2.88 40.48 15.74
CA ARG A 242 4.21 41.04 15.50
C ARG A 242 4.00 42.11 14.44
N SER A 243 4.30 43.36 14.80
CA SER A 243 4.33 44.53 13.94
C SER A 243 4.77 44.16 12.52
N LYS A 244 3.80 44.09 11.59
CA LYS A 244 4.12 44.14 10.17
C LYS A 244 4.28 45.61 9.81
N GLU A 245 5.52 46.01 9.59
CA GLU A 245 5.83 47.14 8.71
C GLU A 245 5.13 46.93 7.35
N PRO A 246 4.82 48.02 6.62
CA PRO A 246 4.11 47.94 5.35
C PRO A 246 5.05 47.41 4.27
N ASP A 247 5.22 46.10 4.19
CA ASP A 247 5.95 45.49 3.09
C ASP A 247 5.11 45.47 1.82
N LYS A 248 5.67 46.15 0.82
CA LYS A 248 5.22 46.22 -0.56
C LYS A 248 5.02 44.80 -1.11
N CYS A 249 3.85 44.56 -1.68
CA CYS A 249 3.60 43.38 -2.51
C CYS A 249 4.49 43.42 -3.76
N ASP A 250 5.62 42.73 -3.72
CA ASP A 250 6.35 42.33 -4.93
C ASP A 250 5.63 41.15 -5.58
N ILE A 251 4.93 41.46 -6.68
CA ILE A 251 4.31 40.52 -7.59
C ILE A 251 5.43 39.96 -8.47
N ASN A 252 5.87 38.73 -8.21
CA ASN A 252 6.78 38.02 -9.12
C ASN A 252 6.03 37.48 -10.35
N PHE A 253 5.92 38.31 -11.37
CA PHE A 253 5.76 37.84 -12.75
C PHE A 253 7.10 37.27 -13.23
N LYS A 254 7.12 35.98 -13.61
CA LYS A 254 8.20 35.45 -14.46
C LYS A 254 8.05 36.07 -15.85
N VAL A 255 8.92 37.03 -16.17
CA VAL A 255 9.11 37.56 -17.52
C VAL A 255 10.07 36.62 -18.27
N PRO A 256 9.69 36.04 -19.43
CA PRO A 256 10.67 35.57 -20.40
C PRO A 256 11.34 36.80 -21.01
N LYS A 257 12.66 36.87 -20.93
CA LYS A 257 13.45 37.84 -21.67
C LYS A 257 13.28 37.53 -23.15
N ASP A 258 12.62 38.41 -23.89
CA ASP A 258 13.02 38.76 -25.26
C ASP A 258 12.41 40.12 -25.64
N ASN A 259 13.29 40.98 -26.16
CA ASN A 259 12.99 42.32 -26.64
C ASN A 259 12.03 42.26 -27.82
N VAL A 260 10.75 42.56 -27.61
CA VAL A 260 9.84 42.92 -28.70
C VAL A 260 9.05 44.16 -28.29
N THR A 261 9.25 45.24 -29.05
CA THR A 261 8.49 46.49 -28.95
C THR A 261 7.00 46.21 -28.93
N ILE A 262 6.33 46.61 -27.86
CA ILE A 262 4.88 46.46 -27.69
C ILE A 262 4.18 47.44 -28.65
N ASP A 263 3.54 46.91 -29.69
CA ASP A 263 2.70 47.68 -30.60
C ASP A 263 1.40 48.10 -29.88
N TYR A 264 1.34 49.38 -29.53
CA TYR A 264 0.21 50.00 -28.83
C TYR A 264 -1.11 49.87 -29.62
N LYS A 265 -1.07 49.70 -30.94
CA LYS A 265 -2.27 49.48 -31.77
C LYS A 265 -2.82 48.06 -31.62
N GLU A 266 -1.98 47.09 -31.32
CA GLU A 266 -2.40 45.71 -31.05
C GLU A 266 -3.00 45.56 -29.64
N LEU A 267 -2.49 46.32 -28.67
CA LEU A 267 -3.10 46.43 -27.34
C LEU A 267 -4.48 47.11 -27.37
N LEU A 268 -4.64 48.18 -28.17
CA LEU A 268 -5.95 48.81 -28.37
C LEU A 268 -6.91 47.93 -29.18
N ARG A 269 -6.41 47.08 -30.08
CA ARG A 269 -7.21 46.01 -30.71
C ARG A 269 -7.62 44.96 -29.68
N ARG A 270 -6.71 44.50 -28.82
CA ARG A 270 -7.01 43.57 -27.72
C ARG A 270 -7.98 44.16 -26.69
N GLU A 271 -7.90 45.44 -26.35
CA GLU A 271 -8.88 46.10 -25.48
C GLU A 271 -10.24 46.30 -26.15
N ARG A 272 -10.28 46.55 -27.47
CA ARG A 272 -11.55 46.56 -28.24
C ARG A 272 -12.14 45.16 -28.40
N ILE A 273 -11.31 44.12 -28.42
CA ILE A 273 -11.74 42.71 -28.38
C ILE A 273 -12.21 42.34 -26.95
N ASN A 274 -11.57 42.83 -25.88
CA ASN A 274 -11.99 42.62 -24.49
C ASN A 274 -13.21 43.46 -24.06
N LYS A 275 -13.56 44.55 -24.76
CA LYS A 275 -14.89 45.18 -24.63
C LYS A 275 -16.01 44.38 -25.31
N LYS A 276 -15.66 43.33 -26.05
CA LYS A 276 -16.52 42.21 -26.44
C LYS A 276 -16.18 40.96 -25.64
N GLU A 277 -15.82 41.08 -24.36
CA GLU A 277 -16.18 40.02 -23.41
C GLU A 277 -17.71 39.94 -23.44
N GLU A 278 -18.23 39.06 -24.30
CA GLU A 278 -19.56 38.53 -24.15
C GLU A 278 -19.72 38.21 -22.67
N LYS A 279 -20.70 38.86 -22.01
CA LYS A 279 -21.12 38.55 -20.66
C LYS A 279 -21.57 37.09 -20.65
N ILE A 280 -20.65 36.13 -20.56
CA ILE A 280 -20.99 34.72 -20.64
C ILE A 280 -21.82 34.37 -19.41
N THR A 281 -23.12 34.30 -19.69
CA THR A 281 -24.24 33.90 -18.87
C THR A 281 -24.12 32.42 -18.56
N VAL A 282 -24.39 32.02 -17.31
CA VAL A 282 -24.69 30.63 -17.02
C VAL A 282 -26.01 30.31 -17.73
N ASN A 283 -25.93 29.64 -18.87
CA ASN A 283 -27.09 29.07 -19.56
C ASN A 283 -27.37 27.72 -18.90
N LEU A 284 -28.33 27.67 -17.97
CA LEU A 284 -28.95 26.41 -17.56
C LEU A 284 -30.19 26.21 -18.41
N PRO A 285 -30.10 25.45 -19.52
CA PRO A 285 -30.85 24.19 -19.52
C PRO A 285 -30.17 23.10 -20.37
N SER A 286 -30.08 21.88 -19.84
CA SER A 286 -29.66 20.74 -20.66
C SER A 286 -30.37 19.47 -20.22
N ILE A 287 -31.60 19.29 -20.70
CA ILE A 287 -32.07 17.96 -21.09
C ILE A 287 -31.16 17.49 -22.23
N VAL A 288 -30.04 16.90 -21.82
CA VAL A 288 -29.25 15.84 -22.47
C VAL A 288 -29.29 15.84 -24.00
N LYS A 289 -28.27 16.41 -24.62
CA LYS A 289 -27.63 15.78 -25.79
C LYS A 289 -26.16 15.53 -25.45
N SER A 290 -25.86 14.25 -25.22
CA SER A 290 -24.51 13.71 -25.21
C SER A 290 -23.74 14.21 -26.44
N ASN A 291 -22.57 14.83 -26.20
CA ASN A 291 -21.61 15.40 -27.17
C ASN A 291 -21.55 16.93 -27.27
N SER A 292 -21.89 17.70 -26.23
CA SER A 292 -21.36 19.06 -26.13
C SER A 292 -20.10 19.08 -25.26
N LEU A 293 -18.97 19.50 -25.85
CA LEU A 293 -17.72 19.85 -25.16
C LEU A 293 -17.87 21.00 -24.14
N ILE A 294 -19.10 21.47 -23.91
CA ILE A 294 -19.46 22.66 -23.13
C ILE A 294 -19.62 22.34 -21.63
N HIS A 295 -19.79 21.07 -21.24
CA HIS A 295 -19.95 20.67 -19.83
C HIS A 295 -18.69 20.06 -19.17
N LYS A 296 -17.48 20.38 -19.66
CA LYS A 296 -16.26 20.14 -18.87
C LYS A 296 -16.08 21.15 -17.72
N HIS A 297 -16.83 22.25 -17.76
CA HIS A 297 -16.93 23.20 -16.65
C HIS A 297 -18.38 23.25 -16.18
N SER A 298 -18.61 22.66 -15.01
CA SER A 298 -19.86 22.78 -14.25
C SER A 298 -20.29 24.25 -14.20
N PRO A 299 -21.60 24.57 -14.37
CA PRO A 299 -22.11 25.95 -14.24
C PRO A 299 -21.83 26.58 -12.86
N PHE A 300 -21.27 25.81 -11.93
CA PHE A 300 -21.01 26.14 -10.53
C PHE A 300 -19.52 26.39 -10.20
N THR A 301 -18.65 26.48 -11.20
CA THR A 301 -17.32 27.12 -11.03
C THR A 301 -17.41 28.66 -10.98
N PHE A 302 -18.62 29.21 -11.17
CA PHE A 302 -18.88 30.64 -11.10
C PHE A 302 -19.08 31.09 -9.65
N ILE A 303 -18.11 31.85 -9.15
CA ILE A 303 -18.22 32.60 -7.90
C ILE A 303 -18.70 34.00 -8.26
N ASP A 304 -19.92 34.36 -7.87
CA ASP A 304 -20.32 35.77 -7.89
C ASP A 304 -19.56 36.53 -6.78
N LYS A 305 -18.44 37.14 -7.16
CA LYS A 305 -17.56 37.90 -6.25
C LYS A 305 -18.25 39.10 -5.60
N GLU A 306 -19.40 39.54 -6.13
CA GLU A 306 -20.19 40.62 -5.53
C GLU A 306 -21.11 40.11 -4.42
N MET A 307 -21.43 38.81 -4.38
CA MET A 307 -22.31 38.21 -3.38
C MET A 307 -21.55 37.84 -2.10
N ASN A 308 -21.06 38.85 -1.39
CA ASN A 308 -20.34 38.66 -0.13
C ASN A 308 -21.27 38.74 1.08
N ALA A 309 -20.91 38.03 2.14
CA ALA A 309 -21.53 38.13 3.45
C ALA A 309 -20.48 38.67 4.43
N LEU A 310 -20.91 39.51 5.38
CA LEU A 310 -20.02 40.17 6.33
C LEU A 310 -20.41 39.80 7.75
N VAL A 311 -19.45 39.38 8.57
CA VAL A 311 -19.67 39.20 10.01
C VAL A 311 -19.42 40.51 10.72
N LYS A 312 -20.40 40.95 11.51
CA LYS A 312 -20.32 42.12 12.37
C LYS A 312 -20.48 41.70 13.82
N LEU A 313 -19.72 42.32 14.71
CA LEU A 313 -19.77 42.06 16.15
C LEU A 313 -20.67 43.10 16.84
N ASN A 314 -21.42 42.66 17.85
CA ASN A 314 -22.36 43.50 18.59
C ASN A 314 -21.67 44.54 19.50
N HIS A 315 -20.43 44.28 19.95
CA HIS A 315 -19.63 45.21 20.76
C HIS A 315 -18.20 45.36 20.19
N PRO A 316 -17.72 46.59 19.93
CA PRO A 316 -16.34 46.84 19.49
C PRO A 316 -15.30 46.87 20.63
N LEU A 317 -15.72 46.73 21.89
CA LEU A 317 -14.91 47.03 23.08
C LEU A 317 -14.45 45.81 23.88
N GLU A 318 -15.01 44.62 23.67
CA GLU A 318 -14.51 43.38 24.28
C GLU A 318 -13.75 42.56 23.24
N ASP A 319 -12.43 42.51 23.45
CA ASP A 319 -11.49 41.56 22.90
C ASP A 319 -11.17 41.61 21.39
N LYS A 320 -10.09 42.36 21.08
CA LYS A 320 -9.29 42.23 19.84
C LYS A 320 -8.75 40.80 19.59
N THR A 321 -9.03 39.84 20.47
CA THR A 321 -8.50 38.47 20.48
C THR A 321 -9.34 37.47 19.67
N HIS A 322 -10.60 37.78 19.38
CA HIS A 322 -11.55 36.86 18.73
C HIS A 322 -11.92 37.34 17.32
N LYS A 323 -11.45 36.64 16.28
CA LYS A 323 -11.84 36.91 14.87
C LYS A 323 -12.72 35.78 14.33
N TYR A 324 -13.91 36.13 13.85
CA TYR A 324 -14.77 35.23 13.07
C TYR A 324 -14.53 35.47 11.59
N GLU A 325 -14.41 34.39 10.83
CA GLU A 325 -14.20 34.42 9.39
C GLU A 325 -15.28 33.61 8.68
N LEU A 326 -15.72 34.09 7.52
CA LEU A 326 -16.62 33.34 6.65
C LEU A 326 -15.83 32.67 5.55
N VAL A 327 -16.03 31.37 5.41
CA VAL A 327 -15.61 30.62 4.25
C VAL A 327 -16.83 30.42 3.36
N HIS A 328 -16.86 31.12 2.23
CA HIS A 328 -17.95 31.00 1.26
C HIS A 328 -17.81 29.68 0.50
N LEU A 329 -18.88 28.90 0.44
CA LEU A 329 -18.91 27.56 -0.15
C LEU A 329 -19.69 27.53 -1.47
N ILE A 330 -20.88 28.16 -1.49
CA ILE A 330 -21.72 28.26 -2.70
C ILE A 330 -22.13 29.71 -2.89
N GLN A 331 -21.86 30.28 -4.07
CA GLN A 331 -22.23 31.65 -4.43
C GLN A 331 -22.82 31.72 -5.85
N LEU A 332 -24.11 31.39 -6.00
CA LEU A 332 -24.75 31.31 -7.32
C LEU A 332 -25.86 32.34 -7.48
N ARG A 333 -25.93 32.91 -8.68
CA ARG A 333 -26.97 33.85 -9.11
C ARG A 333 -27.53 33.42 -10.47
N LEU A 334 -28.83 33.14 -10.53
CA LEU A 334 -29.54 32.83 -11.78
C LEU A 334 -29.64 34.09 -12.64
N LYS A 335 -29.41 33.92 -13.94
CA LYS A 335 -29.82 34.92 -14.94
C LYS A 335 -31.19 34.50 -15.49
N PRO A 336 -32.15 35.43 -15.62
CA PRO A 336 -33.47 35.11 -16.15
C PRO A 336 -33.32 34.65 -17.60
N ILE A 337 -33.65 33.38 -17.86
CA ILE A 337 -33.76 32.85 -19.22
C ILE A 337 -35.20 33.09 -19.66
N ILE A 338 -35.38 33.90 -20.71
CA ILE A 338 -36.69 34.09 -21.33
C ILE A 338 -36.84 32.95 -22.36
N ILE A 339 -37.54 31.89 -21.99
CA ILE A 339 -37.92 30.85 -22.93
C ILE A 339 -39.15 31.36 -23.70
N GLU A 340 -38.96 31.82 -24.93
CA GLU A 340 -40.07 32.14 -25.84
C GLU A 340 -40.76 30.85 -26.31
N ASN A 341 -41.65 30.31 -25.47
CA ASN A 341 -42.67 29.36 -25.94
C ASN A 341 -44.01 30.09 -26.04
N THR A 342 -44.74 29.79 -27.12
CA THR A 342 -45.90 30.54 -27.66
C THR A 342 -47.11 30.72 -26.72
N ARG A 343 -47.06 30.29 -25.45
CA ARG A 343 -48.16 30.46 -24.48
C ARG A 343 -47.78 30.80 -23.03
N SER A 344 -46.51 30.84 -22.62
CA SER A 344 -46.11 31.36 -21.29
C SER A 344 -44.60 31.62 -21.17
N GLN A 345 -44.23 32.69 -20.48
CA GLN A 345 -42.85 32.96 -20.07
C GLN A 345 -42.53 32.15 -18.81
N VAL A 346 -41.79 31.05 -18.91
CA VAL A 346 -41.28 30.33 -17.73
C VAL A 346 -39.91 30.88 -17.39
N VAL A 347 -39.82 31.64 -16.29
CA VAL A 347 -38.55 32.15 -15.75
C VAL A 347 -38.03 31.13 -14.75
N GLU A 348 -36.83 30.61 -15.00
CA GLU A 348 -36.13 29.71 -14.09
C GLU A 348 -35.88 30.39 -12.73
N GLU A 349 -36.21 29.71 -11.63
CA GLU A 349 -35.99 30.21 -10.27
C GLU A 349 -35.56 29.10 -9.32
N PHE A 350 -34.82 29.46 -8.27
CA PHE A 350 -34.52 28.54 -7.18
C PHE A 350 -35.78 28.28 -6.34
N LYS A 351 -36.09 27.01 -6.15
CA LYS A 351 -37.29 26.55 -5.44
C LYS A 351 -36.98 26.03 -4.03
N CYS A 352 -36.07 25.06 -3.94
CA CYS A 352 -35.80 24.38 -2.69
C CYS A 352 -34.33 24.43 -2.28
N LEU A 353 -34.14 24.43 -0.96
CA LEU A 353 -32.87 24.29 -0.27
C LEU A 353 -33.06 23.28 0.86
N VAL A 354 -32.22 22.25 0.88
CA VAL A 354 -32.11 21.25 1.95
C VAL A 354 -30.65 21.18 2.38
N LEU A 355 -30.40 21.28 3.69
CA LEU A 355 -29.08 21.17 4.28
C LEU A 355 -29.10 20.00 5.28
N HIS A 356 -28.25 19.00 5.07
CA HIS A 356 -28.28 17.74 5.81
C HIS A 356 -26.87 17.34 6.27
N PRO A 357 -26.59 17.31 7.59
CA PRO A 357 -25.29 16.87 8.12
C PRO A 357 -25.17 15.35 8.20
N LEU A 358 -23.98 14.83 7.91
CA LEU A 358 -23.66 13.41 8.03
C LEU A 358 -22.69 13.18 9.19
N TYR A 359 -23.16 12.41 10.16
CA TYR A 359 -22.37 12.03 11.33
C TYR A 359 -22.02 10.55 11.27
N CYS A 360 -20.76 10.21 11.47
CA CYS A 360 -20.26 8.85 11.55
C CYS A 360 -19.63 8.58 12.92
N GLU A 361 -19.35 7.30 13.21
CA GLU A 361 -18.66 6.92 14.43
C GLU A 361 -17.28 7.59 14.50
N GLY A 362 -17.05 8.37 15.55
CA GLY A 362 -15.83 9.12 15.78
C GLY A 362 -15.58 9.27 17.27
N SER A 363 -14.32 9.49 17.67
CA SER A 363 -14.00 9.76 19.07
C SER A 363 -14.69 11.05 19.50
N LYS A 364 -15.19 11.07 20.75
CA LYS A 364 -15.61 12.33 21.37
C LYS A 364 -14.40 13.25 21.35
N CYS A 365 -14.49 14.40 20.66
CA CYS A 365 -13.43 15.40 20.72
C CYS A 365 -13.23 15.80 22.18
N ALA A 366 -12.01 15.65 22.69
CA ALA A 366 -11.58 16.41 23.85
C ALA A 366 -11.66 17.89 23.44
N ASP A 367 -12.39 18.69 24.21
CA ASP A 367 -12.56 20.13 23.98
C ASP A 367 -11.19 20.81 24.01
N GLY A 368 -10.56 20.93 22.84
CA GLY A 368 -9.36 21.72 22.68
C GLY A 368 -9.73 23.20 22.68
N GLY A 369 -10.06 23.79 23.83
CA GLY A 369 -10.09 25.23 24.13
C GLY A 369 -10.88 26.19 23.21
N VAL A 370 -11.48 25.72 22.11
CA VAL A 370 -12.19 26.52 21.11
C VAL A 370 -13.64 26.73 21.58
N PRO A 371 -14.13 27.98 21.66
CA PRO A 371 -15.52 28.27 22.04
C PRO A 371 -16.53 27.54 21.13
N ARG A 372 -17.45 26.79 21.74
CA ARG A 372 -18.53 26.02 21.07
C ARG A 372 -19.68 26.89 20.53
N VAL A 373 -19.39 28.10 20.07
CA VAL A 373 -20.41 29.14 19.83
C VAL A 373 -21.46 28.73 18.79
N LEU A 374 -21.07 28.00 17.74
CA LEU A 374 -21.99 27.50 16.70
C LEU A 374 -21.98 25.97 16.54
N ARG A 375 -21.16 25.27 17.32
CA ARG A 375 -20.88 23.83 17.12
C ARG A 375 -21.45 23.00 18.27
N SER A 376 -22.01 21.85 17.94
CA SER A 376 -22.45 20.88 18.94
C SER A 376 -21.26 20.12 19.56
N GLY A 377 -21.54 19.44 20.68
CA GLY A 377 -20.59 18.52 21.31
C GLY A 377 -20.25 17.28 20.47
N PHE A 378 -20.92 17.07 19.33
CA PHE A 378 -20.73 15.92 18.45
C PHE A 378 -19.89 16.24 17.21
N ARG A 379 -19.17 17.37 17.22
CA ARG A 379 -18.32 17.80 16.10
C ARG A 379 -17.29 16.78 15.63
N GLY A 380 -16.77 15.93 16.53
CA GLY A 380 -15.84 14.84 16.17
C GLY A 380 -16.49 13.74 15.31
N CYS A 381 -17.81 13.62 15.39
CA CYS A 381 -18.60 12.70 14.58
C CYS A 381 -19.03 13.31 13.24
N LEU A 382 -19.07 14.64 13.11
CA LEU A 382 -19.43 15.31 11.85
C LEU A 382 -18.31 15.11 10.83
N LYS A 383 -18.64 14.44 9.71
CA LYS A 383 -17.69 14.20 8.61
C LYS A 383 -17.97 15.13 7.44
N GLU A 384 -19.23 15.19 7.03
CA GLU A 384 -19.62 15.89 5.80
C GLU A 384 -20.96 16.61 5.96
N VAL A 385 -21.18 17.65 5.16
CA VAL A 385 -22.45 18.38 5.08
C VAL A 385 -22.94 18.37 3.65
N VAL A 386 -24.16 17.89 3.46
CA VAL A 386 -24.84 17.80 2.17
C VAL A 386 -25.75 19.00 1.98
N CYS A 387 -25.71 19.62 0.80
CA CYS A 387 -26.61 20.70 0.40
C CYS A 387 -27.28 20.34 -0.93
N VAL A 388 -28.61 20.20 -0.92
CA VAL A 388 -29.42 20.03 -2.13
C VAL A 388 -30.07 21.37 -2.48
N ILE A 389 -29.87 21.80 -3.72
CA ILE A 389 -30.42 23.02 -4.29
C ILE A 389 -31.24 22.63 -5.51
N THR A 390 -32.47 23.13 -5.63
CA THR A 390 -33.28 22.86 -6.82
C THR A 390 -33.69 24.14 -7.53
N THR A 391 -33.68 24.02 -8.85
CA THR A 391 -34.36 24.92 -9.77
C THR A 391 -35.74 24.31 -10.09
N LEU A 392 -36.47 24.84 -11.07
CA LEU A 392 -37.72 24.22 -11.54
C LEU A 392 -37.44 22.86 -12.20
N GLN A 393 -36.38 22.74 -13.00
CA GLN A 393 -36.16 21.57 -13.87
C GLN A 393 -35.10 20.59 -13.32
N GLU A 394 -34.15 21.07 -12.54
CA GLU A 394 -33.01 20.27 -12.08
C GLU A 394 -32.70 20.48 -10.60
N GLY A 395 -32.22 19.42 -9.94
CA GLY A 395 -31.67 19.43 -8.59
C GLY A 395 -30.17 19.20 -8.59
N TYR A 396 -29.45 19.87 -7.70
CA TYR A 396 -27.99 19.81 -7.58
C TYR A 396 -27.62 19.39 -6.16
N LEU A 397 -26.81 18.35 -6.03
CA LEU A 397 -26.34 17.82 -4.75
C LEU A 397 -24.86 18.18 -4.55
N PHE A 398 -24.61 19.00 -3.54
CA PHE A 398 -23.28 19.39 -3.09
C PHE A 398 -22.93 18.68 -1.78
N GLN A 399 -21.66 18.33 -1.59
CA GLN A 399 -21.19 17.69 -0.36
C GLN A 399 -19.83 18.27 0.02
N PHE A 400 -19.73 18.71 1.26
CA PHE A 400 -18.55 19.41 1.76
C PHE A 400 -17.92 18.60 2.89
N CYS A 401 -16.63 18.28 2.74
CA CYS A 401 -15.86 17.70 3.82
C CYS A 401 -15.60 18.76 4.89
N ASP A 402 -15.81 18.38 6.15
CA ASP A 402 -15.72 19.33 7.26
C ASP A 402 -14.27 19.52 7.76
N ALA A 403 -13.36 18.60 7.40
CA ALA A 403 -11.91 18.70 7.66
C ALA A 403 -11.18 19.50 6.56
N GLU A 404 -11.56 19.31 5.29
CA GLU A 404 -10.93 19.90 4.11
C GLU A 404 -11.95 20.77 3.37
N SER A 405 -12.12 22.02 3.78
CA SER A 405 -12.98 22.97 3.07
C SER A 405 -12.19 23.68 1.97
N ASP A 406 -11.68 22.92 1.00
CA ASP A 406 -11.04 23.50 -0.18
C ASP A 406 -12.12 24.10 -1.09
N THR A 407 -12.10 25.44 -1.19
CA THR A 407 -13.05 26.21 -2.02
C THR A 407 -12.79 26.09 -3.52
N ASN A 408 -11.65 25.49 -3.90
CA ASN A 408 -11.23 25.32 -5.29
C ASN A 408 -11.70 24.01 -5.95
N LEU A 409 -12.27 23.08 -5.16
CA LEU A 409 -12.74 21.79 -5.68
C LEU A 409 -14.21 21.87 -6.14
N ASP A 410 -14.55 21.16 -7.22
CA ASP A 410 -15.96 20.99 -7.61
C ASP A 410 -16.65 20.05 -6.61
N ASN A 411 -17.42 20.64 -5.70
CA ASN A 411 -18.13 19.94 -4.64
C ASN A 411 -19.52 19.44 -5.07
N CYS A 412 -19.93 19.66 -6.34
CA CYS A 412 -21.17 19.13 -6.89
C CYS A 412 -20.99 17.66 -7.31
N ILE A 413 -21.68 16.74 -6.65
CA ILE A 413 -21.52 15.29 -6.89
C ILE A 413 -22.48 14.79 -7.97
N SER A 414 -23.72 15.25 -7.95
CA SER A 414 -24.74 14.74 -8.88
C SER A 414 -25.83 15.76 -9.20
N VAL A 415 -26.39 15.62 -10.40
CA VAL A 415 -27.50 16.43 -10.92
C VAL A 415 -28.71 15.54 -11.15
N TYR A 416 -29.86 15.96 -10.62
CA TYR A 416 -31.15 15.27 -10.67
C TYR A 416 -32.04 15.93 -11.72
N PRO A 417 -32.24 15.32 -12.89
CA PRO A 417 -33.21 15.81 -13.86
C PRO A 417 -34.61 15.36 -13.45
N PHE A 418 -35.50 16.32 -13.23
CA PHE A 418 -36.89 16.07 -12.88
C PHE A 418 -37.75 15.85 -14.13
N MET A 419 -38.84 15.09 -14.01
CA MET A 419 -39.74 14.84 -15.16
C MET A 419 -40.65 16.04 -15.47
N GLY A 420 -40.76 17.00 -14.54
CA GLY A 420 -41.45 18.26 -14.72
C GLY A 420 -41.05 19.30 -13.66
N PRO A 421 -41.64 20.51 -13.70
CA PRO A 421 -41.37 21.57 -12.74
C PRO A 421 -41.55 21.11 -11.28
N VAL A 422 -40.55 21.39 -10.44
CA VAL A 422 -40.54 20.99 -9.02
C VAL A 422 -41.19 22.03 -8.12
N TYR A 423 -42.01 21.54 -7.20
CA TYR A 423 -42.60 22.31 -6.11
C TYR A 423 -41.80 22.20 -4.81
N SER A 424 -41.47 20.96 -4.43
CA SER A 424 -40.80 20.66 -3.16
C SER A 424 -39.90 19.44 -3.29
N VAL A 425 -38.83 19.38 -2.48
CA VAL A 425 -37.99 18.18 -2.35
C VAL A 425 -37.75 17.82 -0.89
N ALA A 426 -37.65 16.53 -0.63
CA ALA A 426 -37.29 15.97 0.67
C ALA A 426 -36.14 14.98 0.47
N LEU A 427 -35.04 15.19 1.19
CA LEU A 427 -33.92 14.26 1.21
C LEU A 427 -34.15 13.27 2.36
N GLU A 428 -34.55 12.06 2.01
CA GLU A 428 -34.44 10.91 2.89
C GLU A 428 -32.94 10.55 3.04
N GLY A 429 -32.54 9.92 4.14
CA GLY A 429 -31.12 9.60 4.41
C GLY A 429 -30.40 8.90 3.25
N HIS A 430 -31.11 8.18 2.37
CA HIS A 430 -30.55 7.46 1.23
C HIS A 430 -31.35 7.61 -0.09
N LEU A 431 -32.42 8.42 -0.13
CA LEU A 431 -33.25 8.68 -1.30
C LEU A 431 -33.62 10.16 -1.41
N LEU A 432 -33.89 10.64 -2.62
CA LEU A 432 -34.40 12.00 -2.85
C LEU A 432 -35.83 11.91 -3.39
N HIS A 433 -36.78 12.45 -2.65
CA HIS A 433 -38.16 12.62 -3.11
C HIS A 433 -38.34 14.02 -3.69
N ALA A 434 -38.80 14.11 -4.93
CA ALA A 434 -39.13 15.35 -5.61
C ALA A 434 -40.60 15.36 -5.97
N LEU A 435 -41.32 16.35 -5.46
CA LEU A 435 -42.70 16.61 -5.83
C LEU A 435 -42.73 17.56 -7.01
N THR A 436 -43.18 17.04 -8.15
CA THR A 436 -43.22 17.75 -9.44
C THR A 436 -44.66 17.94 -9.89
N GLU A 437 -44.88 18.74 -10.92
CA GLU A 437 -46.15 18.84 -11.64
C GLU A 437 -46.72 17.48 -12.09
N THR A 438 -45.84 16.50 -12.35
CA THR A 438 -46.24 15.18 -12.82
C THR A 438 -46.51 14.19 -11.68
N GLY A 439 -46.11 14.52 -10.45
CA GLY A 439 -46.29 13.69 -9.26
C GLY A 439 -45.06 13.63 -8.37
N LEU A 440 -45.05 12.68 -7.45
CA LEU A 440 -43.94 12.39 -6.56
C LEU A 440 -42.96 11.41 -7.22
N GLU A 441 -41.75 11.89 -7.46
CA GLU A 441 -40.62 11.14 -8.03
C GLU A 441 -39.62 10.79 -6.92
N THR A 442 -39.11 9.55 -6.89
CA THR A 442 -38.11 9.10 -5.91
C THR A 442 -36.84 8.63 -6.60
N TYR A 443 -35.71 9.25 -6.28
CA TYR A 443 -34.41 9.00 -6.89
C TYR A 443 -33.41 8.40 -5.90
N THR A 444 -32.48 7.57 -6.40
CA THR A 444 -31.30 7.18 -5.62
C THR A 444 -30.32 8.35 -5.48
N VAL A 445 -29.53 8.38 -4.40
CA VAL A 445 -28.61 9.49 -4.12
C VAL A 445 -27.15 9.07 -4.03
N ARG A 446 -26.25 9.99 -4.40
CA ARG A 446 -24.80 9.74 -4.42
C ARG A 446 -24.10 10.08 -3.10
N VAL A 447 -24.85 10.49 -2.08
CA VAL A 447 -24.34 10.88 -0.76
C VAL A 447 -23.39 9.84 -0.16
N GLY A 448 -23.79 8.56 -0.17
CA GLY A 448 -22.96 7.48 0.39
C GLY A 448 -21.71 7.16 -0.41
N HIS A 449 -21.67 7.46 -1.71
CA HIS A 449 -20.51 7.13 -2.55
C HIS A 449 -19.30 7.99 -2.18
N GLN A 450 -19.54 9.26 -1.84
CA GLN A 450 -18.47 10.15 -1.38
C GLN A 450 -18.12 9.88 0.09
N LEU A 451 -19.12 9.72 0.95
CA LEU A 451 -18.92 9.48 2.39
C LEU A 451 -18.09 8.21 2.65
N CYS A 452 -18.43 7.09 2.02
CA CYS A 452 -17.67 5.85 2.24
C CYS A 452 -16.21 5.96 1.79
N ARG A 453 -15.92 6.77 0.76
CA ARG A 453 -14.53 7.02 0.30
C ARG A 453 -13.74 7.93 1.21
N SER A 454 -14.40 8.83 1.94
CA SER A 454 -13.74 9.72 2.90
C SER A 454 -13.55 9.06 4.28
N VAL A 455 -14.44 8.12 4.63
CA VAL A 455 -14.41 7.41 5.92
C VAL A 455 -13.55 6.15 5.88
N GLU A 456 -13.52 5.42 4.76
CA GLU A 456 -12.83 4.12 4.66
C GLU A 456 -11.66 4.13 3.67
N GLU A 457 -10.60 3.39 4.01
CA GLU A 457 -9.50 3.15 3.08
C GLU A 457 -9.90 2.09 2.04
N THR A 458 -9.91 2.48 0.77
CA THR A 458 -10.21 1.58 -0.36
C THR A 458 -8.91 0.97 -0.88
N ASP A 459 -8.62 -0.27 -0.47
CA ASP A 459 -7.42 -1.01 -0.86
C ASP A 459 -7.61 -1.89 -2.11
N TRP A 460 -8.82 -1.94 -2.67
CA TRP A 460 -9.23 -2.79 -3.80
C TRP A 460 -9.05 -4.30 -3.59
N ILE A 461 -8.68 -4.71 -2.36
CA ILE A 461 -8.40 -6.10 -2.00
C ILE A 461 -9.38 -6.55 -0.93
N SER A 462 -9.50 -5.79 0.17
CA SER A 462 -10.42 -6.07 1.27
C SER A 462 -11.68 -5.22 1.22
N ASN A 463 -11.61 -4.02 0.65
CA ASN A 463 -12.73 -3.08 0.58
C ASN A 463 -12.77 -2.38 -0.78
N VAL A 464 -13.98 -2.27 -1.34
CA VAL A 464 -14.23 -1.54 -2.58
C VAL A 464 -15.53 -0.75 -2.50
N CYS A 465 -15.62 0.37 -3.22
CA CYS A 465 -16.81 1.20 -3.31
C CYS A 465 -17.24 1.38 -4.78
N PRO A 466 -18.54 1.17 -5.12
CA PRO A 466 -19.07 1.43 -6.47
C PRO A 466 -18.75 2.84 -7.01
N PRO A 467 -18.53 2.99 -8.33
CA PRO A 467 -18.11 4.26 -8.94
C PRO A 467 -19.15 5.36 -8.79
N LYS A 468 -18.71 6.62 -8.62
CA LYS A 468 -19.60 7.77 -8.41
C LYS A 468 -20.21 8.32 -9.70
N GLU A 469 -19.56 8.08 -10.83
CA GLU A 469 -19.92 8.58 -12.16
C GLU A 469 -21.12 7.83 -12.79
N GLN A 470 -21.61 6.79 -12.11
CA GLN A 470 -22.71 5.98 -12.60
C GLN A 470 -24.03 6.77 -12.59
N LEU A 471 -24.85 6.58 -13.63
CA LEU A 471 -26.14 7.26 -13.79
C LEU A 471 -27.06 7.06 -12.59
N LEU A 472 -27.83 8.06 -12.19
CA LEU A 472 -28.82 7.92 -11.13
C LEU A 472 -30.00 7.02 -11.57
N CYS A 473 -30.73 6.46 -10.60
CA CYS A 473 -31.96 5.71 -10.85
C CYS A 473 -33.19 6.45 -10.31
N LEU A 474 -34.24 6.60 -11.14
CA LEU A 474 -35.59 6.97 -10.73
C LEU A 474 -36.30 5.68 -10.34
N ILE A 475 -36.48 5.46 -9.03
CA ILE A 475 -36.98 4.20 -8.48
C ILE A 475 -38.49 4.19 -8.19
N GLY A 476 -39.12 5.36 -8.12
CA GLY A 476 -40.55 5.50 -7.84
C GLY A 476 -41.14 6.72 -8.52
N HIS A 477 -42.39 6.58 -8.98
CA HIS A 477 -43.18 7.67 -9.54
C HIS A 477 -44.66 7.43 -9.20
N ARG A 478 -45.28 8.32 -8.42
CA ARG A 478 -46.71 8.23 -8.03
C ARG A 478 -47.37 9.60 -8.13
N GLN A 479 -48.59 9.65 -8.66
CA GLN A 479 -49.31 10.92 -8.86
C GLN A 479 -50.04 11.35 -7.58
N PHE A 480 -49.89 12.61 -7.21
CA PHE A 480 -50.65 13.28 -6.17
C PHE A 480 -51.10 14.64 -6.70
N ILE A 481 -52.31 15.08 -6.33
CA ILE A 481 -52.92 16.31 -6.86
C ILE A 481 -53.02 17.34 -5.74
N GLY A 482 -52.74 18.61 -6.06
CA GLY A 482 -52.98 19.73 -5.16
C GLY A 482 -52.11 19.75 -3.91
N ILE A 483 -50.96 19.05 -3.90
CA ILE A 483 -50.02 19.04 -2.78
C ILE A 483 -49.35 20.42 -2.68
N GLU A 484 -49.50 21.07 -1.53
CA GLU A 484 -48.88 22.36 -1.22
C GLU A 484 -47.63 22.19 -0.34
N GLN A 485 -47.59 21.16 0.50
CA GLN A 485 -46.49 20.95 1.43
C GLN A 485 -46.10 19.48 1.55
N MET A 486 -44.78 19.25 1.63
CA MET A 486 -44.18 17.93 1.85
C MET A 486 -43.25 17.99 3.06
N LEU A 487 -43.41 17.04 3.99
CA LEU A 487 -42.62 16.89 5.21
C LEU A 487 -42.13 15.45 5.32
N ILE A 488 -41.00 15.23 5.99
CA ILE A 488 -40.40 13.90 6.14
C ILE A 488 -40.02 13.64 7.60
N THR A 489 -40.43 12.50 8.12
CA THR A 489 -39.95 11.92 9.40
C THR A 489 -39.03 10.74 9.12
N ASP A 490 -38.56 10.06 10.17
CA ASP A 490 -37.74 8.86 10.01
C ASP A 490 -38.50 7.71 9.32
N ASN A 491 -39.83 7.66 9.46
CA ASN A 491 -40.66 6.55 8.95
C ASN A 491 -41.81 6.98 8.03
N TYR A 492 -42.10 8.28 7.88
CA TYR A 492 -43.22 8.76 7.07
C TYR A 492 -42.84 9.93 6.16
N LEU A 493 -43.37 9.91 4.94
CA LEU A 493 -43.45 11.06 4.06
C LEU A 493 -44.89 11.61 4.10
N VAL A 494 -45.02 12.87 4.53
CA VAL A 494 -46.30 13.52 4.73
C VAL A 494 -46.56 14.52 3.61
N LEU A 495 -47.69 14.38 2.91
CA LEU A 495 -48.14 15.32 1.89
C LEU A 495 -49.44 16.00 2.35
N LEU A 496 -49.46 17.33 2.32
CA LEU A 496 -50.64 18.13 2.61
C LEU A 496 -51.18 18.72 1.31
N ALA A 497 -52.41 18.35 0.98
CA ALA A 497 -53.08 18.76 -0.23
C ALA A 497 -54.23 19.73 0.04
N ASN A 498 -54.30 20.80 -0.74
CA ASN A 498 -55.41 21.73 -0.65
C ASN A 498 -56.65 21.16 -1.35
N GLY A 499 -57.77 21.03 -0.61
CA GLY A 499 -59.03 20.47 -1.12
C GLY A 499 -59.70 21.32 -2.21
N ASP A 500 -59.48 22.64 -2.18
CA ASP A 500 -60.11 23.60 -3.10
C ASP A 500 -59.58 23.49 -4.55
N ASN A 501 -58.40 22.89 -4.74
CA ASN A 501 -57.77 22.66 -6.05
C ASN A 501 -58.09 21.28 -6.64
N SER A 502 -58.98 20.50 -6.01
CA SER A 502 -59.37 19.18 -6.53
C SER A 502 -60.43 19.28 -7.63
N PRO A 503 -60.29 18.57 -8.77
CA PRO A 503 -61.27 18.59 -9.86
C PRO A 503 -62.59 17.88 -9.51
N THR A 504 -62.72 17.33 -8.30
CA THR A 504 -63.87 16.53 -7.85
C THR A 504 -64.88 17.29 -6.98
N HIS A 505 -64.64 18.55 -6.65
CA HIS A 505 -65.71 19.39 -6.08
C HIS A 505 -66.63 19.87 -7.20
N SER A 506 -67.74 19.16 -7.35
CA SER A 506 -68.92 19.66 -8.04
C SER A 506 -69.32 21.02 -7.44
N ILE A 507 -69.71 21.95 -8.33
CA ILE A 507 -70.14 23.33 -8.06
C ILE A 507 -71.49 23.35 -7.31
N GLY A 508 -71.57 22.68 -6.17
CA GLY A 508 -72.85 22.26 -5.60
C GLY A 508 -72.85 22.02 -4.10
N SER A 509 -72.15 22.83 -3.32
CA SER A 509 -72.46 22.98 -1.89
C SER A 509 -71.98 24.32 -1.36
N ASN A 510 -72.87 25.31 -1.38
CA ASN A 510 -72.78 26.46 -0.48
C ASN A 510 -72.97 25.95 0.95
N SER A 511 -71.92 25.43 1.59
CA SER A 511 -71.89 25.27 3.04
C SER A 511 -71.19 26.47 3.64
N SER A 512 -71.94 27.25 4.40
CA SER A 512 -71.59 28.44 5.16
C SER A 512 -70.64 28.18 6.35
N SER A 513 -69.71 27.23 6.23
CA SER A 513 -68.68 26.95 7.24
C SER A 513 -67.36 27.61 6.83
N ASN A 514 -66.89 28.59 7.62
CA ASN A 514 -65.64 29.35 7.42
C ASN A 514 -64.35 28.51 7.53
N THR A 515 -64.40 27.18 7.46
CA THR A 515 -63.27 26.28 7.70
C THR A 515 -62.88 25.59 6.40
N SER A 516 -61.83 26.08 5.75
CA SER A 516 -61.14 25.40 4.65
C SER A 516 -60.45 24.14 5.17
N THR A 517 -60.57 23.04 4.43
CA THR A 517 -60.04 21.73 4.82
C THR A 517 -59.00 21.23 3.82
N TRP A 518 -57.95 20.60 4.33
CA TRP A 518 -56.87 20.00 3.55
C TRP A 518 -56.89 18.47 3.71
N THR A 519 -56.38 17.78 2.69
CA THR A 519 -56.19 16.32 2.73
C THR A 519 -54.75 16.01 3.13
N LEU A 520 -54.60 15.27 4.22
CA LEU A 520 -53.34 14.74 4.74
C LEU A 520 -53.11 13.34 4.20
N TYR A 521 -52.01 13.14 3.48
CA TYR A 521 -51.49 11.83 3.10
C TYR A 521 -50.27 11.50 3.96
N ALA A 522 -50.39 10.49 4.82
CA ALA A 522 -49.26 9.93 5.57
C ALA A 522 -48.79 8.65 4.88
N LEU A 523 -47.66 8.73 4.19
CA LEU A 523 -47.07 7.63 3.43
C LEU A 523 -45.96 6.98 4.25
N GLU A 524 -46.11 5.71 4.61
CA GLU A 524 -45.11 4.97 5.39
C GLU A 524 -43.92 4.59 4.50
N LEU A 525 -42.72 5.00 4.90
CA LEU A 525 -41.47 4.77 4.20
C LEU A 525 -41.02 3.31 4.36
N PRO A 526 -40.56 2.65 3.28
CA PRO A 526 -40.02 1.31 3.37
C PRO A 526 -38.68 1.31 4.09
N THR A 527 -38.39 0.22 4.82
CA THR A 527 -37.07 0.08 5.45
C THR A 527 -35.98 -0.11 4.39
N PRO A 528 -34.71 0.25 4.67
CA PRO A 528 -33.59 0.04 3.74
C PRO A 528 -33.46 -1.41 3.25
N LYS A 529 -33.80 -2.38 4.11
CA LYS A 529 -33.85 -3.81 3.77
C LYS A 529 -34.92 -4.10 2.72
N MET A 530 -36.13 -3.55 2.88
CA MET A 530 -37.21 -3.72 1.90
C MET A 530 -36.84 -3.12 0.55
N ILE A 531 -36.28 -1.90 0.55
CA ILE A 531 -35.80 -1.25 -0.68
C ILE A 531 -34.73 -2.12 -1.36
N PHE A 532 -33.79 -2.68 -0.59
CA PHE A 532 -32.80 -3.61 -1.12
C PHE A 532 -33.46 -4.85 -1.74
N THR A 533 -34.43 -5.47 -1.05
CA THR A 533 -35.15 -6.64 -1.56
C THR A 533 -35.89 -6.34 -2.87
N ASP A 534 -36.60 -5.22 -2.94
CA ASP A 534 -37.35 -4.82 -4.14
C ASP A 534 -36.41 -4.55 -5.33
N ILE A 535 -35.32 -3.81 -5.10
CA ILE A 535 -34.30 -3.57 -6.13
C ILE A 535 -33.63 -4.90 -6.54
N ALA A 536 -33.32 -5.79 -5.60
CA ALA A 536 -32.69 -7.07 -5.89
C ALA A 536 -33.59 -8.00 -6.73
N ILE A 537 -34.90 -8.03 -6.46
CA ILE A 537 -35.87 -8.78 -7.27
C ILE A 537 -35.89 -8.27 -8.72
N ALA A 538 -35.97 -6.95 -8.90
CA ALA A 538 -35.96 -6.34 -10.22
C ALA A 538 -34.61 -6.52 -10.93
N ALA A 539 -33.50 -6.42 -10.20
CA ALA A 539 -32.17 -6.66 -10.73
C ALA A 539 -32.03 -8.11 -11.21
N ASN A 540 -32.52 -9.09 -10.43
CA ASN A 540 -32.36 -10.51 -10.73
C ASN A 540 -33.04 -10.92 -12.06
N ALA A 541 -34.11 -10.25 -12.47
CA ALA A 541 -34.71 -10.44 -13.80
C ALA A 541 -33.75 -10.12 -14.96
N HIS A 542 -32.75 -9.26 -14.70
CA HIS A 542 -31.73 -8.84 -15.65
C HIS A 542 -30.37 -9.51 -15.44
N ARG A 543 -30.24 -10.45 -14.50
CA ARG A 543 -28.96 -11.02 -14.05
C ARG A 543 -28.09 -11.55 -15.19
N PHE A 544 -28.69 -12.33 -16.08
CA PHE A 544 -27.99 -12.94 -17.23
C PHE A 544 -28.28 -12.24 -18.56
N SER A 545 -29.45 -11.59 -18.70
CA SER A 545 -29.85 -10.91 -19.94
C SER A 545 -29.22 -9.53 -20.13
N ALA A 546 -29.00 -8.78 -19.03
CA ALA A 546 -28.36 -7.47 -19.06
C ALA A 546 -27.46 -7.28 -17.81
N PRO A 547 -26.28 -7.92 -17.76
CA PRO A 547 -25.42 -7.96 -16.58
C PRO A 547 -25.00 -6.58 -16.07
N GLN A 548 -24.80 -5.60 -16.97
CA GLN A 548 -24.50 -4.21 -16.57
C GLN A 548 -25.67 -3.53 -15.84
N THR A 549 -26.90 -3.88 -16.18
CA THR A 549 -28.10 -3.38 -15.50
C THR A 549 -28.24 -3.99 -14.12
N TYR A 550 -28.00 -5.30 -14.01
CA TYR A 550 -27.90 -6.00 -12.72
C TYR A 550 -26.86 -5.34 -11.81
N CYS A 551 -25.62 -5.18 -12.29
CA CYS A 551 -24.53 -4.60 -11.51
C CYS A 551 -24.86 -3.19 -11.02
N HIS A 552 -25.45 -2.36 -11.88
CA HIS A 552 -25.85 -1.02 -11.51
C HIS A 552 -26.88 -1.02 -10.39
N LEU A 553 -27.99 -1.74 -10.55
CA LEU A 553 -29.04 -1.80 -9.55
C LEU A 553 -28.54 -2.36 -8.21
N MET A 554 -27.76 -3.42 -8.26
CA MET A 554 -27.16 -4.00 -7.06
C MET A 554 -26.17 -3.07 -6.39
N SER A 555 -25.45 -2.24 -7.16
CA SER A 555 -24.57 -1.21 -6.61
C SER A 555 -25.35 -0.11 -5.90
N GLU A 556 -26.47 0.37 -6.46
CA GLU A 556 -27.36 1.33 -5.79
C GLU A 556 -27.89 0.75 -4.48
N ALA A 557 -28.41 -0.47 -4.51
CA ALA A 557 -29.00 -1.13 -3.35
C ALA A 557 -27.94 -1.41 -2.27
N HIS A 558 -26.73 -1.84 -2.66
CA HIS A 558 -25.60 -2.01 -1.76
C HIS A 558 -25.23 -0.70 -1.06
N MET A 559 -25.20 0.42 -1.80
CA MET A 559 -24.85 1.73 -1.24
C MET A 559 -25.90 2.27 -0.28
N ILE A 560 -27.18 1.98 -0.49
CA ILE A 560 -28.27 2.30 0.45
C ILE A 560 -28.03 1.63 1.81
N LEU A 561 -27.75 0.32 1.80
CA LEU A 561 -27.46 -0.45 3.02
C LEU A 561 -26.19 0.04 3.70
N ARG A 562 -25.11 0.21 2.94
CA ARG A 562 -23.81 0.65 3.45
C ARG A 562 -23.89 2.05 4.09
N LEU A 563 -24.55 3.01 3.44
CA LEU A 563 -24.74 4.35 3.98
C LEU A 563 -25.49 4.31 5.32
N THR A 564 -26.52 3.49 5.42
CA THR A 564 -27.33 3.34 6.64
C THR A 564 -26.52 2.78 7.81
N LEU A 565 -25.53 1.91 7.55
CA LEU A 565 -24.64 1.35 8.57
C LEU A 565 -23.60 2.36 9.10
N HIS A 566 -23.20 3.35 8.29
CA HIS A 566 -22.20 4.34 8.69
C HIS A 566 -22.77 5.59 9.34
N VAL A 567 -23.98 6.00 8.95
CA VAL A 567 -24.59 7.25 9.43
C VAL A 567 -25.30 7.04 10.76
N LEU A 568 -24.98 7.87 11.74
CA LEU A 568 -25.62 7.87 13.05
C LEU A 568 -27.04 8.45 12.96
N LYS A 569 -27.98 7.80 13.66
CA LYS A 569 -29.31 8.35 13.94
C LYS A 569 -29.30 9.07 15.30
N TRP A 570 -30.34 9.85 15.55
CA TRP A 570 -30.46 10.65 16.78
C TRP A 570 -31.72 10.30 17.53
N ALA A 571 -31.63 10.16 18.85
CA ALA A 571 -32.77 10.01 19.73
C ALA A 571 -32.75 11.06 20.85
N ILE A 572 -33.93 11.32 21.40
CA ILE A 572 -34.10 12.23 22.54
C ILE A 572 -33.99 11.40 23.81
N ARG A 573 -33.08 11.79 24.71
CA ARG A 573 -33.02 11.25 26.08
C ARG A 573 -33.95 12.07 26.98
N GLU A 574 -34.92 11.39 27.57
CA GLU A 574 -35.86 11.99 28.52
C GLU A 574 -35.18 12.32 29.86
N GLY A 575 -35.48 13.51 30.37
CA GLY A 575 -35.04 14.07 31.65
C GLY A 575 -35.71 15.42 31.87
N ASN A 576 -35.38 16.16 32.94
CA ASN A 576 -35.95 17.50 33.17
C ASN A 576 -35.69 18.48 32.00
N VAL A 577 -34.61 18.25 31.26
CA VAL A 577 -34.33 18.91 29.97
C VAL A 577 -33.99 17.83 28.96
N CYS A 578 -34.74 17.77 27.85
CA CYS A 578 -34.49 16.83 26.76
C CYS A 578 -33.13 17.11 26.12
N SER A 579 -32.30 16.06 25.99
CA SER A 579 -30.97 16.16 25.39
C SER A 579 -30.79 15.11 24.30
N LEU A 580 -30.00 15.44 23.29
CA LEU A 580 -29.77 14.56 22.14
C LEU A 580 -28.73 13.47 22.44
N ILE A 581 -29.00 12.25 21.99
CA ILE A 581 -28.04 11.13 22.03
C ILE A 581 -27.90 10.48 20.65
N PRO A 582 -26.68 10.10 20.24
CA PRO A 582 -26.48 9.31 19.01
C PRO A 582 -26.93 7.86 19.26
N VAL A 583 -27.65 7.30 18.29
CA VAL A 583 -28.12 5.91 18.28
C VAL A 583 -27.59 5.20 17.05
N LYS A 584 -27.08 3.98 17.24
CA LYS A 584 -26.65 3.12 16.12
C LYS A 584 -27.86 2.48 15.45
N SER A 585 -27.87 2.52 14.13
CA SER A 585 -28.84 1.87 13.25
C SER A 585 -28.56 0.39 12.99
N ASN A 586 -27.46 -0.18 13.53
CA ASN A 586 -27.00 -1.54 13.24
C ASN A 586 -27.92 -2.59 13.86
N THR A 587 -28.99 -2.95 13.16
CA THR A 587 -29.74 -4.18 13.42
C THR A 587 -29.04 -5.36 12.75
N GLU A 588 -29.11 -6.54 13.36
CA GLU A 588 -28.56 -7.78 12.77
C GLU A 588 -29.13 -8.02 11.37
N GLU A 589 -30.43 -7.76 11.19
CA GLU A 589 -31.10 -7.88 9.89
C GLU A 589 -30.52 -6.97 8.79
N LEU A 590 -30.04 -5.77 9.16
CA LEU A 590 -29.44 -4.83 8.21
C LEU A 590 -28.04 -5.29 7.81
N LEU A 591 -27.27 -5.84 8.77
CA LEU A 591 -25.96 -6.44 8.50
C LEU A 591 -26.08 -7.66 7.59
N ASP A 592 -27.06 -8.53 7.83
CA ASP A 592 -27.33 -9.69 6.98
C ASP A 592 -27.70 -9.28 5.54
N ALA A 593 -28.55 -8.25 5.39
CA ALA A 593 -28.89 -7.69 4.08
C ALA A 593 -27.65 -7.11 3.39
N TYR A 594 -26.77 -6.42 4.13
CA TYR A 594 -25.52 -5.88 3.61
C TYR A 594 -24.55 -6.98 3.16
N HIS A 595 -24.34 -8.02 3.98
CA HIS A 595 -23.51 -9.17 3.59
C HIS A 595 -24.09 -9.89 2.37
N THR A 596 -25.43 -10.03 2.31
CA THR A 596 -26.12 -10.58 1.14
C THR A 596 -25.87 -9.73 -0.12
N SER A 597 -25.94 -8.40 -0.01
CA SER A 597 -25.65 -7.48 -1.12
C SER A 597 -24.20 -7.65 -1.63
N CYS A 598 -23.24 -7.79 -0.72
CA CYS A 598 -21.83 -8.02 -1.04
C CYS A 598 -21.66 -9.37 -1.75
N CYS A 599 -22.30 -10.42 -1.26
CA CYS A 599 -22.24 -11.74 -1.89
C CYS A 599 -22.81 -11.73 -3.31
N LEU A 600 -23.93 -11.05 -3.55
CA LEU A 600 -24.57 -10.95 -4.86
C LEU A 600 -23.72 -10.17 -5.88
N LEU A 601 -23.07 -9.09 -5.44
CA LEU A 601 -22.07 -8.39 -6.26
C LEU A 601 -20.84 -9.26 -6.53
N GLY A 602 -20.35 -9.98 -5.53
CA GLY A 602 -19.27 -10.97 -5.69
C GLY A 602 -19.60 -12.02 -6.74
N ASP A 603 -20.79 -12.63 -6.66
CA ASP A 603 -21.28 -13.64 -7.62
C ASP A 603 -21.36 -13.08 -9.05
N HIS A 604 -21.73 -11.81 -9.22
CA HIS A 604 -21.77 -11.16 -10.53
C HIS A 604 -20.37 -11.01 -11.13
N PHE A 605 -19.38 -10.56 -10.34
CA PHE A 605 -17.99 -10.41 -10.82
C PHE A 605 -17.27 -11.75 -11.01
N VAL A 606 -17.80 -12.86 -10.47
CA VAL A 606 -17.31 -14.21 -10.82
C VAL A 606 -17.60 -14.56 -12.28
N ILE A 607 -18.81 -14.24 -12.75
CA ILE A 607 -19.27 -14.51 -14.13
C ILE A 607 -18.70 -13.50 -15.12
N ASN A 608 -18.58 -12.23 -14.70
CA ASN A 608 -18.24 -11.14 -15.61
C ASN A 608 -16.77 -11.24 -16.09
N GLU A 609 -16.57 -11.13 -17.41
CA GLU A 609 -15.23 -11.12 -18.00
C GLU A 609 -14.46 -9.83 -17.69
N CYS A 610 -15.18 -8.72 -17.49
CA CYS A 610 -14.61 -7.42 -17.18
C CYS A 610 -14.65 -7.16 -15.67
N ASN A 611 -13.57 -6.64 -15.10
CA ASN A 611 -13.45 -6.31 -13.67
C ASN A 611 -13.68 -7.51 -12.72
N TYR A 612 -13.38 -8.74 -13.15
CA TYR A 612 -13.47 -9.96 -12.34
C TYR A 612 -12.70 -9.89 -11.01
N GLN A 613 -11.69 -9.01 -10.94
CA GLN A 613 -10.90 -8.71 -9.75
C GLN A 613 -11.76 -8.24 -8.58
N LEU A 614 -12.90 -7.59 -8.86
CA LEU A 614 -13.81 -7.06 -7.85
C LEU A 614 -14.54 -8.15 -7.06
N CYS A 615 -14.56 -9.42 -7.49
CA CYS A 615 -15.21 -10.46 -6.69
C CYS A 615 -14.56 -10.65 -5.30
N LEU A 616 -13.23 -10.50 -5.22
CA LEU A 616 -12.47 -10.69 -3.97
C LEU A 616 -12.87 -9.68 -2.88
N PRO A 617 -12.79 -8.34 -3.11
CA PRO A 617 -13.15 -7.38 -2.08
C PRO A 617 -14.62 -7.52 -1.65
N TYR A 618 -15.55 -7.79 -2.57
CA TYR A 618 -16.95 -8.00 -2.18
C TYR A 618 -17.15 -9.25 -1.32
N TYR A 619 -16.48 -10.37 -1.61
CA TYR A 619 -16.54 -11.54 -0.72
C TYR A 619 -15.86 -11.31 0.62
N LYS A 620 -14.76 -10.55 0.67
CA LYS A 620 -14.12 -10.15 1.94
C LYS A 620 -15.01 -9.22 2.77
N MET A 621 -15.67 -8.25 2.15
CA MET A 621 -16.67 -7.37 2.80
C MET A 621 -17.88 -8.16 3.33
N ALA A 622 -18.26 -9.24 2.63
CA ALA A 622 -19.30 -10.16 3.09
C ALA A 622 -18.86 -11.03 4.29
N GLY A 623 -17.56 -11.15 4.56
CA GLY A 623 -17.03 -11.99 5.64
C GLY A 623 -17.18 -13.50 5.39
N ILE A 624 -17.44 -13.93 4.16
CA ILE A 624 -17.73 -15.33 3.84
C ILE A 624 -16.46 -16.18 3.73
N VAL A 625 -16.57 -17.44 4.13
CA VAL A 625 -15.45 -18.40 4.05
C VAL A 625 -15.31 -18.99 2.64
N PRO A 626 -14.11 -19.38 2.19
CA PRO A 626 -13.87 -19.89 0.83
C PRO A 626 -14.76 -21.06 0.41
N HIS A 627 -15.12 -21.94 1.35
CA HIS A 627 -16.02 -23.07 1.10
C HIS A 627 -17.42 -22.63 0.68
N GLU A 628 -17.96 -21.58 1.30
CA GLU A 628 -19.26 -21.04 0.94
C GLU A 628 -19.21 -20.38 -0.44
N VAL A 629 -18.10 -19.72 -0.79
CA VAL A 629 -17.90 -19.17 -2.13
C VAL A 629 -17.98 -20.25 -3.20
N LEU A 630 -17.38 -21.42 -2.98
CA LEU A 630 -17.49 -22.55 -3.93
C LEU A 630 -18.92 -23.08 -4.08
N LYS A 631 -19.68 -23.19 -2.98
CA LYS A 631 -21.10 -23.57 -3.05
C LYS A 631 -21.91 -22.57 -3.88
N ARG A 632 -21.67 -21.27 -3.67
CA ARG A 632 -22.31 -20.21 -4.44
C ARG A 632 -21.92 -20.27 -5.92
N PHE A 633 -20.64 -20.44 -6.20
CA PHE A 633 -20.12 -20.61 -7.56
C PHE A 633 -20.82 -21.76 -8.29
N ARG A 634 -20.96 -22.95 -7.68
CA ARG A 634 -21.66 -24.09 -8.29
C ARG A 634 -23.09 -23.75 -8.67
N ARG A 635 -23.83 -23.13 -7.74
CA ARG A 635 -25.22 -22.70 -8.01
C ARG A 635 -25.28 -21.73 -9.19
N VAL A 636 -24.34 -20.77 -9.25
CA VAL A 636 -24.28 -19.77 -10.32
C VAL A 636 -23.85 -20.39 -11.66
N GLN A 637 -22.98 -21.39 -11.63
CA GLN A 637 -22.57 -22.16 -12.81
C GLN A 637 -23.75 -22.94 -13.40
N GLU A 638 -24.54 -23.60 -12.55
CA GLU A 638 -25.77 -24.28 -12.96
C GLU A 638 -26.83 -23.31 -13.53
N GLU A 639 -26.98 -22.12 -12.93
CA GLU A 639 -27.96 -21.11 -13.36
C GLU A 639 -27.57 -20.41 -14.69
N SER A 640 -26.28 -20.22 -14.95
CA SER A 640 -25.79 -19.41 -16.09
C SER A 640 -25.44 -20.21 -17.35
N ASN A 641 -25.26 -21.53 -17.23
CA ASN A 641 -24.69 -22.39 -18.28
C ASN A 641 -23.31 -21.95 -18.80
N ALA A 642 -22.59 -21.07 -18.08
CA ALA A 642 -21.28 -20.59 -18.50
C ALA A 642 -20.19 -21.61 -18.17
N GLU A 643 -19.43 -22.03 -19.18
CA GLU A 643 -18.38 -23.05 -19.03
C GLU A 643 -17.08 -22.49 -18.43
N GLU A 644 -16.78 -21.21 -18.65
CA GLU A 644 -15.56 -20.54 -18.15
C GLU A 644 -15.91 -19.31 -17.28
N MET A 645 -15.32 -19.24 -16.08
CA MET A 645 -15.51 -18.11 -15.15
C MET A 645 -14.17 -17.63 -14.59
N ARG A 646 -13.64 -16.53 -15.15
CA ARG A 646 -12.32 -16.02 -14.75
C ARG A 646 -12.25 -15.53 -13.30
N GLY A 647 -13.36 -15.03 -12.77
CA GLY A 647 -13.38 -14.46 -11.41
C GLY A 647 -13.18 -15.51 -10.32
N ILE A 648 -13.72 -16.73 -10.47
CA ILE A 648 -13.48 -17.78 -9.46
C ILE A 648 -12.02 -18.23 -9.45
N ILE A 649 -11.39 -18.33 -10.63
CA ILE A 649 -9.97 -18.67 -10.76
C ILE A 649 -9.12 -17.59 -10.07
N TYR A 650 -9.43 -16.32 -10.31
CA TYR A 650 -8.73 -15.20 -9.66
C TYR A 650 -8.91 -15.21 -8.13
N TYR A 651 -10.14 -15.41 -7.65
CA TYR A 651 -10.44 -15.53 -6.22
C TYR A 651 -9.63 -16.66 -5.57
N LEU A 652 -9.68 -17.86 -6.13
CA LEU A 652 -8.97 -19.03 -5.60
C LEU A 652 -7.46 -18.84 -5.63
N LYS A 653 -6.89 -18.24 -6.69
CA LYS A 653 -5.46 -17.91 -6.76
C LYS A 653 -4.99 -17.03 -5.61
N LEU A 654 -5.81 -16.08 -5.16
CA LEU A 654 -5.45 -15.17 -4.07
C LEU A 654 -5.74 -15.77 -2.70
N VAL A 655 -6.88 -16.43 -2.52
CA VAL A 655 -7.22 -17.11 -1.27
C VAL A 655 -6.26 -18.24 -0.94
N LEU A 656 -5.85 -19.02 -1.94
CA LEU A 656 -4.85 -20.07 -1.77
C LEU A 656 -3.43 -19.53 -1.52
N ARG A 657 -3.18 -18.22 -1.63
CA ARG A 657 -1.91 -17.61 -1.17
C ARG A 657 -1.94 -17.25 0.32
N GLU A 658 -3.12 -17.18 0.93
CA GLU A 658 -3.24 -16.84 2.34
C GLU A 658 -2.75 -18.02 3.21
N PRO A 659 -1.80 -17.81 4.14
CA PRO A 659 -1.12 -18.89 4.86
C PRO A 659 -2.01 -19.65 5.85
N ARG A 660 -3.24 -19.16 6.11
CA ARG A 660 -4.20 -19.77 7.03
C ARG A 660 -5.61 -19.58 6.49
N LEU A 661 -6.19 -20.64 5.96
CA LEU A 661 -7.61 -20.66 5.62
C LEU A 661 -8.42 -20.88 6.91
N LYS A 662 -9.35 -19.97 7.23
CA LYS A 662 -10.26 -20.13 8.36
C LYS A 662 -11.22 -21.29 8.10
N ALA A 663 -11.35 -22.20 9.06
CA ALA A 663 -12.33 -23.27 8.99
C ALA A 663 -13.75 -22.73 9.18
N PRO A 664 -14.76 -23.28 8.48
CA PRO A 664 -16.15 -23.00 8.80
C PRO A 664 -16.49 -23.55 10.19
N ASP A 665 -17.30 -22.81 10.96
CA ASP A 665 -17.60 -23.07 12.38
C ASP A 665 -18.24 -24.45 12.68
N ASN A 666 -18.66 -25.18 11.64
CA ASN A 666 -19.45 -26.42 11.74
C ASN A 666 -18.75 -27.68 11.19
N LEU A 667 -17.48 -27.63 10.79
CA LEU A 667 -16.77 -28.80 10.22
C LEU A 667 -15.38 -28.99 10.85
N SER A 668 -15.02 -30.24 11.11
CA SER A 668 -13.65 -30.62 11.47
C SER A 668 -12.68 -30.11 10.41
N GLU A 669 -11.56 -29.52 10.85
CA GLU A 669 -10.58 -28.86 9.98
C GLU A 669 -10.12 -29.71 8.78
N THR A 670 -10.08 -31.03 8.92
CA THR A 670 -9.58 -31.95 7.90
C THR A 670 -10.62 -32.27 6.83
N ALA A 671 -11.88 -32.45 7.21
CA ALA A 671 -12.94 -32.90 6.32
C ALA A 671 -13.33 -31.84 5.28
N TRP A 672 -13.44 -30.57 5.70
CA TRP A 672 -13.76 -29.48 4.76
C TRP A 672 -12.57 -29.15 3.86
N LYS A 673 -11.32 -29.22 4.36
CA LYS A 673 -10.11 -29.01 3.55
C LYS A 673 -10.05 -30.03 2.42
N GLN A 674 -10.33 -31.31 2.69
CA GLN A 674 -10.33 -32.34 1.65
C GLN A 674 -11.41 -32.09 0.57
N SER A 675 -12.66 -31.84 0.97
CA SER A 675 -13.75 -31.54 0.02
C SER A 675 -13.49 -30.25 -0.76
N PHE A 676 -13.01 -29.20 -0.10
CA PHE A 676 -12.67 -27.92 -0.74
C PHE A 676 -11.58 -28.09 -1.78
N ILE A 677 -10.53 -28.85 -1.48
CA ILE A 677 -9.40 -29.08 -2.40
C ILE A 677 -9.85 -29.91 -3.61
N GLU A 678 -10.65 -30.96 -3.41
CA GLU A 678 -11.20 -31.74 -4.53
C GLU A 678 -12.01 -30.86 -5.50
N ASP A 679 -12.82 -29.96 -4.96
CA ASP A 679 -13.61 -29.00 -5.73
C ASP A 679 -12.71 -28.01 -6.49
N VAL A 680 -11.67 -27.47 -5.83
CA VAL A 680 -10.66 -26.61 -6.47
C VAL A 680 -9.97 -27.35 -7.61
N LEU A 681 -9.54 -28.60 -7.41
CA LEU A 681 -8.88 -29.38 -8.44
C LEU A 681 -9.77 -29.63 -9.65
N GLN A 682 -11.05 -29.92 -9.43
CA GLN A 682 -12.02 -30.10 -10.51
C GLN A 682 -12.17 -28.81 -11.35
N ILE A 683 -12.19 -27.64 -10.71
CA ILE A 683 -12.30 -26.33 -11.39
C ILE A 683 -11.02 -26.04 -12.19
N PHE A 684 -9.84 -26.15 -11.57
CA PHE A 684 -8.57 -25.86 -12.24
C PHE A 684 -8.26 -26.85 -13.36
N HIS A 685 -8.57 -28.14 -13.19
CA HIS A 685 -8.43 -29.14 -14.26
C HIS A 685 -9.25 -28.78 -15.51
N LYS A 686 -10.45 -28.21 -15.33
CA LYS A 686 -11.33 -27.85 -16.46
C LYS A 686 -11.03 -26.49 -17.07
N GLN A 687 -10.74 -25.47 -16.26
CA GLN A 687 -10.77 -24.06 -16.70
C GLN A 687 -9.41 -23.35 -16.65
N ALA A 688 -8.43 -23.85 -15.88
CA ALA A 688 -7.16 -23.14 -15.64
C ALA A 688 -5.99 -24.09 -15.34
N TYR A 689 -5.84 -25.13 -16.15
CA TYR A 689 -4.83 -26.17 -15.91
C TYR A 689 -3.40 -25.63 -15.85
N LEU A 690 -3.10 -24.62 -16.68
CA LEU A 690 -1.80 -23.94 -16.74
C LEU A 690 -1.37 -23.32 -15.40
N ASP A 691 -2.32 -22.94 -14.55
CA ASP A 691 -2.05 -22.31 -13.26
C ASP A 691 -1.92 -23.32 -12.10
N LEU A 692 -2.20 -24.60 -12.35
CA LEU A 692 -2.22 -25.63 -11.32
C LEU A 692 -0.81 -25.87 -10.73
N SER A 693 0.20 -25.97 -11.60
CA SER A 693 1.62 -26.15 -11.20
C SER A 693 2.08 -25.02 -10.29
N TYR A 694 1.75 -23.77 -10.65
CA TYR A 694 2.04 -22.58 -9.85
C TYR A 694 1.44 -22.65 -8.44
N LEU A 695 0.17 -23.07 -8.34
CA LEU A 695 -0.53 -23.15 -7.07
C LEU A 695 0.03 -24.24 -6.15
N ILE A 696 0.41 -25.39 -6.71
CA ILE A 696 1.03 -26.50 -5.96
C ILE A 696 2.36 -26.08 -5.34
N ILE A 697 3.15 -25.28 -6.07
CA ILE A 697 4.42 -24.75 -5.57
C ILE A 697 4.16 -23.78 -4.41
N LYS A 698 3.24 -22.82 -4.59
CA LYS A 698 2.99 -21.74 -3.62
C LYS A 698 2.24 -22.17 -2.35
N ASN A 699 1.41 -23.22 -2.37
CA ASN A 699 0.62 -23.63 -1.20
C ASN A 699 0.82 -25.11 -0.82
N GLY A 700 1.23 -25.35 0.43
CA GLY A 700 1.42 -26.69 1.00
C GLY A 700 0.14 -27.49 1.20
N ILE A 701 -1.01 -26.84 1.37
CA ILE A 701 -2.30 -27.50 1.61
C ILE A 701 -2.69 -28.41 0.44
N LEU A 702 -2.42 -28.00 -0.80
CA LEU A 702 -2.67 -28.83 -1.99
C LEU A 702 -1.81 -30.09 -2.01
N ARG A 703 -0.57 -30.00 -1.52
CA ARG A 703 0.37 -31.12 -1.44
C ARG A 703 -0.07 -32.14 -0.39
N GLU A 704 -0.65 -31.69 0.72
CA GLU A 704 -1.04 -32.55 1.85
C GLU A 704 -2.25 -33.45 1.57
N TYR A 705 -3.26 -32.99 0.83
CA TYR A 705 -4.56 -33.66 0.79
C TYR A 705 -4.93 -34.31 -0.57
N CYS A 706 -4.24 -34.02 -1.67
CA CYS A 706 -4.61 -34.51 -3.01
C CYS A 706 -3.44 -35.00 -3.87
N THR A 707 -2.35 -35.44 -3.24
CA THR A 707 -1.08 -35.79 -3.90
C THR A 707 -1.25 -36.78 -5.07
N HIS A 708 -1.93 -37.91 -4.84
CA HIS A 708 -2.10 -38.97 -5.83
C HIS A 708 -2.93 -38.55 -7.06
N LYS A 709 -4.02 -37.77 -6.83
CA LYS A 709 -4.87 -37.25 -7.92
C LYS A 709 -4.10 -36.21 -8.75
N LEU A 710 -3.34 -35.34 -8.09
CA LEU A 710 -2.51 -34.33 -8.74
C LEU A 710 -1.38 -34.94 -9.59
N ILE A 711 -0.74 -36.01 -9.11
CA ILE A 711 0.29 -36.73 -9.88
C ILE A 711 -0.31 -37.32 -11.16
N GLY A 712 -1.49 -37.94 -11.09
CA GLY A 712 -2.17 -38.47 -12.28
C GLY A 712 -2.46 -37.37 -13.30
N VAL A 713 -3.07 -36.27 -12.84
CA VAL A 713 -3.44 -35.11 -13.67
C VAL A 713 -2.22 -34.46 -14.34
N LEU A 714 -1.11 -34.28 -13.61
CA LEU A 714 0.11 -33.64 -14.15
C LEU A 714 0.94 -34.54 -15.07
N ARG A 715 0.77 -35.87 -14.98
CA ARG A 715 1.52 -36.84 -15.79
C ARG A 715 0.99 -36.95 -17.23
N ASP A 716 -0.29 -36.68 -17.42
CA ASP A 716 -0.98 -36.94 -18.69
C ASP A 716 -0.72 -35.85 -19.75
N GLN A 717 -0.02 -34.75 -19.43
CA GLN A 717 0.20 -33.62 -20.36
C GLN A 717 1.61 -33.00 -20.25
N SER A 718 2.17 -32.58 -21.40
CA SER A 718 3.41 -31.80 -21.54
C SER A 718 3.11 -30.41 -22.12
N PHE A 719 3.89 -29.40 -21.72
CA PHE A 719 3.73 -28.02 -22.22
C PHE A 719 4.81 -27.65 -23.25
N ASP A 720 4.42 -26.91 -24.29
CA ASP A 720 5.35 -26.38 -25.31
C ASP A 720 6.20 -25.19 -24.78
N ASP A 721 5.71 -24.48 -23.76
CA ASP A 721 6.43 -23.37 -23.12
C ASP A 721 7.46 -23.91 -22.12
N PRO A 722 8.78 -23.66 -22.31
CA PRO A 722 9.83 -24.16 -21.43
C PRO A 722 9.71 -23.66 -19.99
N TYR A 723 9.12 -22.48 -19.75
CA TYR A 723 8.89 -21.97 -18.40
C TYR A 723 7.85 -22.82 -17.66
N ARG A 724 6.71 -23.06 -18.32
CA ARG A 724 5.59 -23.83 -17.77
C ARG A 724 5.91 -25.30 -17.62
N GLU A 725 6.71 -25.86 -18.53
CA GLU A 725 7.15 -27.24 -18.43
C GLU A 725 8.10 -27.44 -17.24
N THR A 726 9.03 -26.50 -17.02
CA THR A 726 9.90 -26.51 -15.83
C THR A 726 9.09 -26.36 -14.54
N GLU A 727 8.08 -25.48 -14.53
CA GLU A 727 7.16 -25.29 -13.42
C GLU A 727 6.35 -26.57 -13.11
N ARG A 728 5.88 -27.27 -14.15
CA ARG A 728 5.18 -28.56 -14.04
C ARG A 728 6.06 -29.65 -13.46
N LEU A 729 7.27 -29.83 -13.99
CA LEU A 729 8.23 -30.83 -13.52
C LEU A 729 8.63 -30.59 -12.06
N LEU A 730 8.79 -29.32 -11.66
CA LEU A 730 9.06 -28.93 -10.28
C LEU A 730 7.88 -29.31 -9.35
N ALA A 731 6.65 -28.97 -9.74
CA ALA A 731 5.46 -29.34 -8.98
C ALA A 731 5.32 -30.86 -8.85
N LEU A 732 5.55 -31.62 -9.92
CA LEU A 732 5.49 -33.08 -9.93
C LEU A 732 6.57 -33.72 -9.03
N GLY A 733 7.78 -33.16 -9.04
CA GLY A 733 8.87 -33.57 -8.14
C GLY A 733 8.48 -33.41 -6.67
N LEU A 734 7.91 -32.26 -6.29
CA LEU A 734 7.44 -32.00 -4.92
C LEU A 734 6.31 -32.95 -4.48
N LEU A 735 5.40 -33.31 -5.39
CA LEU A 735 4.33 -34.26 -5.09
C LEU A 735 4.85 -35.68 -4.88
N HIS A 736 5.82 -36.14 -5.68
CA HIS A 736 6.45 -37.44 -5.48
C HIS A 736 7.25 -37.54 -4.18
N MET A 737 7.84 -36.43 -3.72
CA MET A 737 8.47 -36.36 -2.39
C MET A 737 7.44 -36.53 -1.27
N GLN A 738 6.27 -35.90 -1.41
CA GLN A 738 5.19 -36.03 -0.43
C GLN A 738 4.60 -37.46 -0.37
N GLU A 739 4.65 -38.22 -1.48
CA GLU A 739 4.33 -39.66 -1.52
C GLU A 739 5.47 -40.57 -1.01
N TYR A 740 6.56 -40.00 -0.47
CA TYR A 740 7.77 -40.71 -0.05
C TYR A 740 8.43 -41.54 -1.18
N ASN A 741 8.27 -41.13 -2.44
CA ASN A 741 8.86 -41.79 -3.61
C ASN A 741 10.02 -40.97 -4.19
N LEU A 742 11.16 -41.01 -3.50
CA LEU A 742 12.34 -40.19 -3.80
C LEU A 742 12.98 -40.54 -5.16
N ASP A 743 12.94 -41.80 -5.57
CA ASP A 743 13.53 -42.25 -6.85
C ASP A 743 12.79 -41.62 -8.05
N LYS A 744 11.45 -41.61 -8.02
CA LYS A 744 10.66 -40.96 -9.06
C LYS A 744 10.83 -39.45 -9.05
N ALA A 745 10.87 -38.83 -7.87
CA ALA A 745 11.12 -37.40 -7.73
C ALA A 745 12.48 -37.02 -8.36
N LYS A 746 13.51 -37.82 -8.13
CA LYS A 746 14.84 -37.62 -8.72
C LYS A 746 14.84 -37.72 -10.24
N VAL A 747 14.14 -38.70 -10.81
CA VAL A 747 14.00 -38.88 -12.27
C VAL A 747 13.24 -37.72 -12.92
N VAL A 748 12.20 -37.21 -12.27
CA VAL A 748 11.42 -36.08 -12.80
C VAL A 748 12.23 -34.78 -12.75
N LEU A 749 12.91 -34.52 -11.64
CA LEU A 749 13.71 -33.30 -11.50
C LEU A 749 14.95 -33.29 -12.40
N SER A 750 15.52 -34.45 -12.75
CA SER A 750 16.64 -34.53 -13.70
C SER A 750 16.23 -34.26 -15.16
N GLN A 751 14.93 -34.27 -15.49
CA GLN A 751 14.41 -33.95 -16.83
C GLN A 751 14.35 -32.45 -17.11
N ILE A 752 14.64 -31.59 -16.13
CA ILE A 752 14.60 -30.13 -16.29
C ILE A 752 15.84 -29.68 -17.08
N ILE A 753 15.62 -29.10 -18.26
CA ILE A 753 16.69 -28.67 -19.19
C ILE A 753 16.98 -27.15 -19.07
N GLY A 754 16.00 -26.34 -18.69
CA GLY A 754 16.10 -24.88 -18.61
C GLY A 754 16.68 -24.35 -17.29
N GLY A 755 18.02 -24.32 -17.16
CA GLY A 755 18.69 -23.96 -15.90
C GLY A 755 18.38 -22.55 -15.37
N ASP A 756 18.32 -21.54 -16.26
CA ASP A 756 18.04 -20.15 -15.88
C ASP A 756 16.59 -19.95 -15.40
N ILE A 757 15.66 -20.72 -15.97
CA ILE A 757 14.24 -20.71 -15.60
C ILE A 757 14.06 -21.33 -14.21
N LEU A 758 14.71 -22.46 -13.95
CA LEU A 758 14.67 -23.11 -12.65
C LEU A 758 15.25 -22.19 -11.57
N LEU A 759 16.34 -21.48 -11.87
CA LEU A 759 16.93 -20.49 -10.98
C LEU A 759 15.93 -19.40 -10.60
N ALA A 760 15.27 -18.77 -11.58
CA ALA A 760 14.24 -17.76 -11.32
C ALA A 760 13.08 -18.29 -10.45
N LEU A 761 12.60 -19.51 -10.73
CA LEU A 761 11.53 -20.15 -9.94
C LEU A 761 11.96 -20.44 -8.50
N LEU A 762 13.21 -20.86 -8.27
CA LEU A 762 13.75 -21.12 -6.94
C LEU A 762 14.00 -19.82 -6.16
N GLU A 763 14.42 -18.75 -6.82
CA GLU A 763 14.56 -17.42 -6.21
C GLU A 763 13.21 -16.90 -5.69
N GLU A 764 12.13 -17.07 -6.46
CA GLU A 764 10.77 -16.72 -6.02
C GLU A 764 10.24 -17.62 -4.89
N ASN A 765 10.68 -18.88 -4.84
CA ASN A 765 10.13 -19.92 -3.96
C ASN A 765 11.18 -20.51 -2.99
N TRP A 766 12.11 -19.68 -2.52
CA TRP A 766 13.24 -20.09 -1.68
C TRP A 766 12.85 -20.82 -0.38
N HIS A 767 11.64 -20.58 0.13
CA HIS A 767 11.10 -21.23 1.32
C HIS A 767 10.99 -22.76 1.17
N LEU A 768 10.94 -23.30 -0.05
CA LEU A 768 10.90 -24.73 -0.31
C LEU A 768 12.23 -25.44 -0.01
N LEU A 769 13.35 -24.70 0.04
CA LEU A 769 14.68 -25.26 0.28
C LEU A 769 14.96 -25.55 1.76
N PHE A 770 14.13 -25.02 2.67
CA PHE A 770 14.39 -25.03 4.09
C PHE A 770 13.22 -25.58 4.90
N GLU A 771 13.52 -26.38 5.91
CA GLU A 771 12.58 -26.85 6.91
C GLU A 771 12.88 -26.20 8.27
N ARG A 772 11.85 -25.89 9.06
CA ARG A 772 11.99 -25.27 10.39
C ARG A 772 11.83 -26.30 11.50
N LEU A 773 12.89 -26.52 12.26
CA LEU A 773 12.89 -27.45 13.40
C LEU A 773 12.08 -26.98 14.61
N SER A 774 11.83 -25.67 14.77
CA SER A 774 11.09 -25.12 15.92
C SER A 774 10.50 -23.74 15.63
N LYS A 775 9.33 -23.42 16.21
CA LYS A 775 8.68 -22.09 16.12
C LYS A 775 9.47 -20.96 16.81
N HIS A 776 10.44 -21.28 17.67
CA HIS A 776 11.12 -20.31 18.55
C HIS A 776 12.63 -20.14 18.30
N LYS A 777 13.26 -20.92 17.40
CA LYS A 777 14.68 -20.75 17.03
C LYS A 777 14.82 -20.57 15.51
N ARG A 778 15.71 -19.68 15.07
CA ARG A 778 16.10 -19.49 13.65
C ARG A 778 17.01 -20.63 13.13
N SER A 779 16.75 -21.88 13.50
CA SER A 779 17.51 -23.02 12.99
C SER A 779 16.75 -23.59 11.79
N PHE A 780 17.34 -23.45 10.61
CA PHE A 780 16.86 -24.07 9.37
C PHE A 780 17.64 -25.38 9.14
N VAL A 781 17.01 -26.35 8.50
CA VAL A 781 17.67 -27.54 7.94
C VAL A 781 17.30 -27.62 6.45
N PHE A 782 18.13 -28.25 5.63
CA PHE A 782 17.78 -28.51 4.23
C PHE A 782 16.56 -29.41 4.14
N SER A 783 15.58 -29.01 3.33
CA SER A 783 14.46 -29.88 3.00
C SER A 783 14.94 -31.07 2.14
N GLU A 784 14.17 -32.16 2.13
CA GLU A 784 14.42 -33.30 1.22
C GLU A 784 14.48 -32.86 -0.25
N PHE A 785 13.70 -31.81 -0.59
CA PHE A 785 13.74 -31.17 -1.90
C PHE A 785 15.10 -30.55 -2.22
N ALA A 786 15.70 -29.81 -1.27
CA ALA A 786 17.04 -29.25 -1.43
C ALA A 786 18.10 -30.35 -1.59
N VAL A 787 17.99 -31.45 -0.84
CA VAL A 787 18.91 -32.59 -0.93
C VAL A 787 18.89 -33.24 -2.32
N ILE A 788 17.70 -33.45 -2.91
CA ILE A 788 17.61 -34.01 -4.26
C ILE A 788 18.18 -33.05 -5.30
N LEU A 789 17.95 -31.74 -5.15
CA LEU A 789 18.56 -30.72 -6.01
C LEU A 789 20.08 -30.67 -5.88
N MET A 790 20.65 -30.95 -4.71
CA MET A 790 22.11 -31.06 -4.55
C MET A 790 22.69 -32.17 -5.42
N ILE A 791 21.91 -33.19 -5.78
CA ILE A 791 22.36 -34.31 -6.62
C ILE A 791 22.07 -34.05 -8.10
N THR A 792 20.90 -33.49 -8.43
CA THR A 792 20.47 -33.33 -9.83
C THR A 792 20.98 -32.04 -10.47
N HIS A 793 21.01 -30.92 -9.74
CA HIS A 793 21.27 -29.57 -10.26
C HIS A 793 22.21 -28.77 -9.35
N CYS A 794 23.42 -29.31 -9.09
CA CYS A 794 24.39 -28.73 -8.14
C CYS A 794 24.71 -27.25 -8.43
N ASP A 795 24.92 -26.92 -9.70
CA ASP A 795 25.41 -25.60 -10.11
C ASP A 795 24.31 -24.53 -9.97
N ILE A 796 23.07 -24.88 -10.31
CA ILE A 796 21.90 -24.00 -10.14
C ILE A 796 21.66 -23.72 -8.66
N LEU A 797 21.67 -24.75 -7.82
CA LEU A 797 21.44 -24.60 -6.38
C LEU A 797 22.51 -23.72 -5.71
N SER A 798 23.77 -23.85 -6.16
CA SER A 798 24.88 -22.99 -5.71
C SER A 798 24.62 -21.51 -6.03
N ASN A 799 24.14 -21.24 -7.25
CA ASN A 799 23.78 -19.89 -7.68
C ASN A 799 22.58 -19.35 -6.88
N THR A 800 21.57 -20.17 -6.61
CA THR A 800 20.41 -19.78 -5.78
C THR A 800 20.85 -19.41 -4.36
N PHE A 801 21.70 -20.19 -3.70
CA PHE A 801 22.21 -19.81 -2.37
C PHE A 801 22.99 -18.50 -2.41
N ASN A 802 23.80 -18.28 -3.44
CA ASN A 802 24.49 -17.00 -3.62
C ASN A 802 23.53 -15.82 -3.80
N PHE A 803 22.45 -15.98 -4.55
CA PHE A 803 21.39 -14.96 -4.66
C PHE A 803 20.74 -14.67 -3.30
N LEU A 804 20.41 -15.71 -2.54
CA LEU A 804 19.77 -15.57 -1.23
C LEU A 804 20.66 -14.86 -0.20
N ILE A 805 21.96 -15.14 -0.22
CA ILE A 805 22.94 -14.48 0.66
C ILE A 805 23.14 -13.02 0.25
N LYS A 806 23.25 -12.73 -1.07
CA LYS A 806 23.40 -11.36 -1.57
C LYS A 806 22.20 -10.47 -1.27
N ASN A 807 20.99 -11.02 -1.28
CA ASN A 807 19.74 -10.29 -1.01
C ASN A 807 19.30 -10.35 0.47
N GLU A 808 20.21 -10.75 1.38
CA GLU A 808 19.98 -10.81 2.83
C GLU A 808 18.77 -11.66 3.26
N LYS A 809 18.38 -12.66 2.46
CA LYS A 809 17.28 -13.59 2.81
C LYS A 809 17.74 -14.67 3.79
N VAL A 810 18.99 -15.11 3.67
CA VAL A 810 19.66 -16.08 4.55
C VAL A 810 21.07 -15.58 4.82
N THR A 811 21.61 -15.80 6.03
CA THR A 811 22.97 -15.38 6.35
C THR A 811 23.99 -16.44 5.95
N LEU A 812 25.19 -16.00 5.54
CA LEU A 812 26.30 -16.92 5.22
C LEU A 812 26.61 -17.86 6.40
N HIS A 813 26.53 -17.36 7.63
CA HIS A 813 26.77 -18.14 8.84
C HIS A 813 25.76 -19.28 8.99
N ASP A 814 24.46 -18.98 8.87
CA ASP A 814 23.41 -19.99 8.98
C ASP A 814 23.51 -21.03 7.87
N THR A 815 23.81 -20.60 6.63
CA THR A 815 24.02 -21.50 5.49
C THR A 815 25.20 -22.45 5.72
N LEU A 816 26.33 -21.95 6.25
CA LEU A 816 27.48 -22.77 6.58
C LEU A 816 27.17 -23.79 7.67
N LEU A 817 26.47 -23.39 8.73
CA LEU A 817 26.07 -24.32 9.78
C LEU A 817 25.18 -25.45 9.23
N MET A 818 24.22 -25.13 8.36
CA MET A 818 23.37 -26.13 7.69
C MET A 818 24.18 -27.14 6.88
N PHE A 819 25.16 -26.67 6.09
CA PHE A 819 26.04 -27.57 5.33
C PHE A 819 26.92 -28.43 6.24
N MET A 820 27.46 -27.86 7.31
CA MET A 820 28.30 -28.60 8.25
C MET A 820 27.51 -29.69 8.98
N GLU A 821 26.31 -29.39 9.45
CA GLU A 821 25.42 -30.37 10.10
C GLU A 821 25.02 -31.48 9.11
N TYR A 822 24.66 -31.12 7.88
CA TYR A 822 24.30 -32.09 6.84
C TYR A 822 25.46 -33.00 6.43
N LEU A 823 26.67 -32.44 6.25
CA LEU A 823 27.87 -33.20 5.86
C LEU A 823 28.36 -34.13 6.98
N GLN A 824 28.20 -33.75 8.25
CA GLN A 824 28.53 -34.62 9.39
C GLN A 824 27.65 -35.87 9.44
N LEU A 825 26.40 -35.77 8.98
CA LEU A 825 25.44 -36.87 8.98
C LEU A 825 25.57 -37.78 7.74
N ASN A 826 26.08 -37.27 6.61
CA ASN A 826 26.06 -37.96 5.31
C ASN A 826 27.45 -38.10 4.68
N MET A 827 28.09 -39.26 4.85
CA MET A 827 29.47 -39.55 4.38
C MET A 827 29.55 -40.25 3.01
N GLY A 828 28.44 -40.32 2.26
CA GLY A 828 28.32 -41.03 0.97
C GLY A 828 28.47 -40.15 -0.29
N SER A 829 28.00 -40.65 -1.43
CA SER A 829 27.95 -39.91 -2.71
C SER A 829 27.12 -38.62 -2.64
N GLU A 830 26.10 -38.59 -1.77
CA GLU A 830 25.28 -37.41 -1.49
C GLU A 830 26.07 -36.32 -0.75
N GLY A 831 26.96 -36.71 0.16
CA GLY A 831 27.89 -35.81 0.84
C GLY A 831 28.88 -35.17 -0.13
N LEU A 832 29.36 -35.91 -1.13
CA LEU A 832 30.24 -35.36 -2.18
C LEU A 832 29.51 -34.32 -3.05
N ALA A 833 28.23 -34.55 -3.34
CA ALA A 833 27.41 -33.61 -4.10
C ALA A 833 27.15 -32.32 -3.29
N ALA A 834 26.78 -32.45 -2.01
CA ALA A 834 26.63 -31.31 -1.11
C ALA A 834 27.94 -30.50 -0.92
N ALA A 835 29.08 -31.20 -0.80
CA ALA A 835 30.39 -30.56 -0.72
C ALA A 835 30.74 -29.80 -2.01
N LYS A 836 30.34 -30.30 -3.19
CA LYS A 836 30.48 -29.59 -4.46
C LYS A 836 29.63 -28.31 -4.48
N VAL A 837 28.36 -28.38 -4.06
CA VAL A 837 27.46 -27.20 -4.00
C VAL A 837 28.03 -26.13 -3.07
N MET A 838 28.43 -26.51 -1.86
CA MET A 838 29.01 -25.58 -0.88
C MET A 838 30.27 -24.90 -1.44
N ARG A 839 31.16 -25.65 -2.10
CA ARG A 839 32.39 -25.12 -2.67
C ARG A 839 32.12 -24.14 -3.81
N THR A 840 31.26 -24.50 -4.76
CA THR A 840 30.89 -23.60 -5.88
C THR A 840 30.23 -22.34 -5.35
N MET A 841 29.31 -22.47 -4.38
CA MET A 841 28.69 -21.32 -3.70
C MET A 841 29.74 -20.38 -3.11
N LEU A 842 30.67 -20.91 -2.29
CA LEU A 842 31.72 -20.11 -1.64
C LEU A 842 32.68 -19.46 -2.66
N GLU A 843 33.09 -20.19 -3.71
CA GLU A 843 33.95 -19.64 -4.76
C GLU A 843 33.32 -18.41 -5.43
N ASP A 844 32.05 -18.51 -5.81
CA ASP A 844 31.35 -17.43 -6.51
C ASP A 844 30.94 -16.29 -5.57
N TYR A 845 30.64 -16.59 -4.30
CA TYR A 845 30.45 -15.59 -3.26
C TYR A 845 31.72 -14.75 -3.07
N PHE A 846 32.89 -15.38 -2.92
CA PHE A 846 34.15 -14.67 -2.72
C PHE A 846 34.59 -13.90 -3.97
N LYS A 847 34.42 -14.45 -5.18
CA LYS A 847 34.69 -13.70 -6.42
C LYS A 847 33.91 -12.38 -6.46
N PHE A 848 32.64 -12.41 -6.07
CA PHE A 848 31.80 -11.22 -5.98
C PHE A 848 32.20 -10.27 -4.84
N TYR A 849 32.53 -10.82 -3.67
CA TYR A 849 32.94 -10.03 -2.50
C TYR A 849 34.22 -9.23 -2.78
N PHE A 850 35.25 -9.89 -3.35
CA PHE A 850 36.54 -9.24 -3.62
C PHE A 850 36.54 -8.36 -4.87
N SER A 851 35.57 -8.50 -5.79
CA SER A 851 35.45 -7.56 -6.92
C SER A 851 35.01 -6.15 -6.48
N HIS A 852 34.37 -6.04 -5.31
CA HIS A 852 33.93 -4.76 -4.72
C HIS A 852 34.87 -4.27 -3.59
N TYR A 853 35.93 -5.02 -3.29
CA TYR A 853 36.87 -4.69 -2.23
C TYR A 853 38.07 -3.90 -2.81
N GLU A 854 38.43 -2.77 -2.20
CA GLU A 854 39.54 -1.94 -2.68
C GLU A 854 40.85 -2.74 -2.65
N SER A 855 41.50 -2.85 -3.81
CA SER A 855 42.66 -3.73 -4.04
C SER A 855 43.87 -3.45 -3.14
N ASN A 856 43.93 -2.26 -2.53
CA ASN A 856 45.03 -1.83 -1.65
C ASN A 856 44.92 -2.35 -0.21
N ASN A 857 43.79 -2.93 0.22
CA ASN A 857 43.53 -3.35 1.61
C ASN A 857 43.43 -4.87 1.83
N ILE A 858 43.72 -5.69 0.82
CA ILE A 858 43.56 -7.17 0.85
C ILE A 858 44.34 -7.81 2.02
N GLY A 859 45.54 -7.28 2.33
CA GLY A 859 46.39 -7.80 3.42
C GLY A 859 45.86 -7.53 4.84
N GLN A 860 44.86 -6.65 5.02
CA GLN A 860 44.24 -6.39 6.34
C GLN A 860 42.95 -7.18 6.56
N PHE A 861 42.50 -7.95 5.55
CA PHE A 861 41.23 -8.69 5.59
C PHE A 861 41.14 -9.63 6.79
N SER A 862 42.19 -10.38 7.12
CA SER A 862 42.19 -11.34 8.23
C SER A 862 41.89 -10.68 9.59
N SER A 863 42.24 -9.40 9.76
CA SER A 863 42.03 -8.65 11.01
C SER A 863 40.69 -7.90 11.11
N ILE A 864 40.10 -7.53 9.96
CA ILE A 864 38.89 -6.69 9.89
C ILE A 864 37.64 -7.53 9.56
N ALA A 865 37.80 -8.71 8.95
CA ALA A 865 36.68 -9.52 8.49
C ALA A 865 35.84 -10.09 9.65
N PRO A 866 34.49 -10.12 9.51
CA PRO A 866 33.61 -10.79 10.47
C PRO A 866 33.90 -12.29 10.56
N SER A 867 33.66 -12.87 11.73
CA SER A 867 33.94 -14.28 12.05
C SER A 867 33.29 -15.28 11.06
N SER A 868 32.15 -14.94 10.48
CA SER A 868 31.48 -15.75 9.47
C SER A 868 32.26 -15.86 8.16
N LEU A 869 32.94 -14.80 7.74
CA LEU A 869 33.79 -14.79 6.55
C LEU A 869 35.10 -15.55 6.78
N GLN A 870 35.67 -15.42 7.98
CA GLN A 870 36.84 -16.21 8.39
C GLN A 870 36.50 -17.71 8.40
N LEU A 871 35.38 -18.09 9.01
CA LEU A 871 34.89 -19.48 9.00
C LEU A 871 34.65 -20.00 7.57
N ALA A 872 34.02 -19.19 6.71
CA ALA A 872 33.77 -19.54 5.32
C ALA A 872 35.07 -19.84 4.54
N MET A 873 36.12 -19.04 4.75
CA MET A 873 37.44 -19.26 4.15
C MET A 873 38.09 -20.54 4.65
N THR A 874 38.05 -20.79 5.96
CA THR A 874 38.57 -22.03 6.55
C THR A 874 37.84 -23.25 5.97
N VAL A 875 36.51 -23.19 5.86
CA VAL A 875 35.69 -24.27 5.28
C VAL A 875 36.03 -24.50 3.80
N LEU A 876 36.30 -23.45 3.02
CA LEU A 876 36.73 -23.59 1.62
C LEU A 876 38.08 -24.30 1.51
N VAL A 877 39.06 -23.96 2.35
CA VAL A 877 40.38 -24.63 2.41
C VAL A 877 40.21 -26.11 2.76
N ARG A 878 39.40 -26.43 3.79
CA ARG A 878 39.05 -27.81 4.16
C ARG A 878 38.44 -28.58 2.99
N SER A 879 37.52 -27.95 2.25
CA SER A 879 36.86 -28.55 1.08
C SER A 879 37.86 -28.88 -0.03
N TYR A 880 38.82 -28.00 -0.34
CA TYR A 880 39.85 -28.27 -1.34
C TYR A 880 40.80 -29.39 -0.92
N LEU A 881 41.28 -29.37 0.33
CA LEU A 881 42.16 -30.42 0.86
C LEU A 881 41.46 -31.78 0.87
N SER A 882 40.20 -31.83 1.32
CA SER A 882 39.38 -33.04 1.29
C SER A 882 39.17 -33.55 -0.14
N GLN A 883 38.93 -32.66 -1.10
CA GLN A 883 38.75 -33.06 -2.49
C GLN A 883 40.05 -33.65 -3.11
N LEU A 884 41.21 -33.06 -2.82
CA LEU A 884 42.50 -33.60 -3.25
C LEU A 884 42.74 -35.00 -2.65
N GLN A 885 42.38 -35.20 -1.39
CA GLN A 885 42.46 -36.51 -0.74
C GLN A 885 41.50 -37.52 -1.38
N VAL A 886 40.28 -37.12 -1.75
CA VAL A 886 39.33 -37.98 -2.47
C VAL A 886 39.88 -38.38 -3.85
N PHE A 887 40.50 -37.47 -4.59
CA PHE A 887 41.13 -37.79 -5.87
C PHE A 887 42.30 -38.76 -5.70
N GLN A 888 43.13 -38.56 -4.68
CA GLN A 888 44.22 -39.48 -4.35
C GLN A 888 43.72 -40.89 -4.04
N LEU A 889 42.65 -41.02 -3.25
CA LEU A 889 42.04 -42.33 -2.95
C LEU A 889 41.41 -42.99 -4.18
N LYS A 890 40.86 -42.21 -5.12
CA LYS A 890 40.36 -42.72 -6.41
C LYS A 890 41.49 -43.21 -7.31
N GLU A 891 42.62 -42.51 -7.32
CA GLU A 891 43.82 -42.89 -8.07
C GLU A 891 44.45 -44.19 -7.52
N ALA A 892 44.50 -44.35 -6.20
CA ALA A 892 45.03 -45.55 -5.54
C ALA A 892 44.17 -46.81 -5.77
N ASN A 893 42.87 -46.66 -6.05
CA ASN A 893 41.92 -47.76 -6.22
C ASN A 893 41.73 -48.20 -7.69
N ASN A 894 42.44 -47.60 -8.65
CA ASN A 894 42.23 -47.84 -10.08
C ASN A 894 43.44 -48.58 -10.73
N PRO A 895 43.43 -49.93 -10.80
CA PRO A 895 44.61 -50.71 -11.21
C PRO A 895 44.99 -50.61 -12.71
N GLN A 896 44.18 -49.98 -13.56
CA GLN A 896 44.45 -49.90 -15.00
C GLN A 896 45.50 -48.86 -15.43
N ILE A 897 45.97 -47.99 -14.52
CA ILE A 897 47.04 -47.01 -14.83
C ILE A 897 48.43 -47.62 -14.60
N GLN A 898 48.57 -48.63 -13.74
CA GLN A 898 49.85 -49.28 -13.47
C GLN A 898 50.34 -50.19 -14.62
N GLU A 899 49.47 -50.72 -15.48
CA GLU A 899 49.88 -51.59 -16.60
C GLU A 899 50.45 -50.84 -17.81
N LYS A 900 50.23 -49.52 -17.95
CA LYS A 900 50.79 -48.73 -19.07
C LYS A 900 52.23 -48.26 -18.85
N ILE A 901 52.78 -48.43 -17.64
CA ILE A 901 54.14 -47.99 -17.31
C ILE A 901 55.17 -49.10 -17.55
N CYS A 902 54.76 -50.38 -17.60
CA CYS A 902 55.67 -51.52 -17.80
C CYS A 902 55.78 -52.04 -19.26
N ALA A 903 55.24 -51.34 -20.26
CA ALA A 903 55.14 -51.84 -21.64
C ALA A 903 55.94 -51.07 -22.70
N ASN A 904 56.75 -50.07 -22.33
CA ASN A 904 57.46 -49.22 -23.31
C ASN A 904 58.99 -49.33 -23.28
N ASP A 905 59.55 -50.38 -22.65
CA ASP A 905 60.98 -50.69 -22.73
C ASP A 905 61.22 -51.92 -23.63
N THR A 906 61.03 -51.76 -24.93
CA THR A 906 61.80 -52.49 -25.97
C THR A 906 61.54 -51.83 -27.33
N ASP A 907 62.64 -51.59 -28.05
CA ASP A 907 62.73 -51.21 -29.46
C ASP A 907 62.46 -49.73 -29.81
N GLU A 908 63.52 -48.92 -29.84
CA GLU A 908 64.09 -48.42 -31.11
C GLU A 908 65.42 -47.67 -30.88
N GLU A 909 66.49 -48.23 -31.44
CA GLU A 909 67.81 -47.61 -31.54
C GLU A 909 67.82 -46.43 -32.53
N LYS A 910 68.60 -45.41 -32.16
CA LYS A 910 69.37 -44.49 -33.05
C LYS A 910 68.56 -43.53 -33.94
N LYS A 911 68.49 -42.29 -33.46
CA LYS A 911 69.22 -41.16 -34.08
C LYS A 911 69.46 -40.06 -33.05
N ALA A 912 70.74 -39.85 -32.76
CA ALA A 912 71.22 -38.66 -32.09
C ALA A 912 71.01 -37.47 -33.03
N ASP A 913 70.19 -36.53 -32.60
CA ASP A 913 70.33 -35.13 -32.99
C ASP A 913 70.32 -34.31 -31.70
N GLU A 914 71.36 -33.49 -31.58
CA GLU A 914 71.66 -32.63 -30.44
C GLU A 914 70.48 -31.69 -30.16
N SER A 915 69.90 -31.80 -28.95
CA SER A 915 69.08 -30.73 -28.38
C SER A 915 69.61 -30.41 -26.97
N PRO A 916 69.88 -29.14 -26.65
CA PRO A 916 70.52 -28.77 -25.39
C PRO A 916 69.59 -29.05 -24.21
N LEU A 917 70.20 -29.48 -23.11
CA LEU A 917 69.60 -29.89 -21.82
C LEU A 917 68.81 -28.79 -21.07
N PHE A 918 68.38 -27.72 -21.74
CA PHE A 918 67.65 -26.61 -21.15
C PHE A 918 66.45 -26.24 -22.02
N PRO A 919 65.21 -26.59 -21.62
CA PRO A 919 64.03 -26.07 -22.29
C PRO A 919 63.88 -24.59 -21.94
N ASN A 920 64.50 -23.72 -22.75
CA ASN A 920 64.16 -22.30 -22.83
C ASN A 920 62.84 -22.18 -23.60
N GLY A 921 61.74 -22.44 -22.92
CA GLY A 921 60.40 -22.22 -23.45
C GLY A 921 59.47 -21.88 -22.29
N VAL A 922 59.19 -20.59 -22.09
CA VAL A 922 58.15 -20.12 -21.18
C VAL A 922 56.81 -20.69 -21.68
N PRO A 923 56.10 -21.56 -20.92
CA PRO A 923 54.78 -22.02 -21.32
C PRO A 923 53.83 -20.82 -21.36
N LYS A 924 53.20 -20.60 -22.52
CA LYS A 924 52.19 -19.55 -22.71
C LYS A 924 51.04 -19.74 -21.70
N ARG A 925 50.82 -18.74 -20.84
CA ARG A 925 49.68 -18.64 -19.91
C ARG A 925 48.36 -18.69 -20.70
N ASN A 926 47.68 -19.84 -20.71
CA ASN A 926 46.25 -19.88 -20.93
C ASN A 926 45.60 -19.44 -19.61
N ALA A 927 45.13 -18.20 -19.54
CA ALA A 927 44.53 -17.61 -18.34
C ALA A 927 43.21 -18.32 -17.99
N LYS A 928 43.27 -19.38 -17.17
CA LYS A 928 42.08 -19.96 -16.53
C LYS A 928 41.61 -18.98 -15.44
N SER A 929 40.35 -18.55 -15.49
CA SER A 929 39.76 -17.59 -14.56
C SER A 929 39.26 -18.29 -13.29
N TYR A 930 40.00 -18.21 -12.19
CA TYR A 930 39.61 -18.70 -10.85
C TYR A 930 39.97 -17.69 -9.75
N LEU A 931 39.41 -17.88 -8.55
CA LEU A 931 39.59 -16.94 -7.43
C LEU A 931 41.09 -16.76 -7.11
N PHE A 932 41.54 -15.50 -7.05
CA PHE A 932 42.95 -15.11 -6.83
C PHE A 932 43.98 -15.62 -7.86
N ALA A 933 43.56 -16.02 -9.07
CA ALA A 933 44.49 -16.55 -10.09
C ALA A 933 45.69 -15.63 -10.38
N GLY A 934 45.53 -14.30 -10.30
CA GLY A 934 46.61 -13.33 -10.49
C GLY A 934 47.59 -13.19 -9.32
N GLN A 935 47.28 -13.75 -8.15
CA GLN A 935 48.12 -13.70 -6.95
C GLN A 935 48.94 -14.99 -6.74
N ARG A 936 48.73 -16.01 -7.59
CA ARG A 936 49.52 -17.25 -7.53
C ARG A 936 50.93 -17.00 -8.04
N TYR A 937 51.93 -17.34 -7.24
CA TYR A 937 53.34 -17.21 -7.60
C TYR A 937 53.71 -18.07 -8.82
N GLU A 938 54.64 -17.57 -9.64
CA GLU A 938 55.06 -18.19 -10.90
C GLU A 938 55.99 -19.39 -10.68
N TYR A 939 56.72 -19.44 -9.54
CA TYR A 939 57.59 -20.57 -9.22
C TYR A 939 56.83 -21.89 -9.05
N LEU A 940 55.54 -21.83 -8.69
CA LEU A 940 54.69 -23.00 -8.47
C LEU A 940 54.43 -23.78 -9.76
N ASP A 941 54.51 -23.14 -10.94
CA ASP A 941 54.43 -23.82 -12.23
C ASP A 941 55.69 -24.65 -12.55
N LYS A 942 56.80 -24.36 -11.85
CA LYS A 942 58.07 -25.09 -11.98
C LYS A 942 58.20 -26.24 -10.98
N MET A 943 57.13 -26.54 -10.24
CA MET A 943 57.06 -27.59 -9.23
C MET A 943 56.20 -28.78 -9.67
N PRO A 944 56.41 -29.98 -9.10
CA PRO A 944 55.48 -31.09 -9.24
C PRO A 944 54.09 -30.71 -8.69
N PRO A 945 52.98 -31.07 -9.37
CA PRO A 945 52.87 -31.99 -10.51
C PRO A 945 53.00 -31.32 -11.90
N PHE A 946 53.11 -30.00 -12.00
CA PHE A 946 53.09 -29.27 -13.29
C PHE A 946 54.38 -29.43 -14.10
N GLN A 947 55.52 -29.53 -13.41
CA GLN A 947 56.81 -29.81 -14.00
C GLN A 947 57.47 -31.01 -13.31
N ILE A 948 58.11 -31.86 -14.11
CA ILE A 948 58.81 -33.05 -13.62
C ILE A 948 59.95 -32.63 -12.69
N GLU A 949 60.11 -33.34 -11.57
CA GLU A 949 61.20 -33.14 -10.64
C GLU A 949 62.54 -33.57 -11.26
N ILE A 950 63.34 -32.58 -11.67
CA ILE A 950 64.60 -32.80 -12.38
C ILE A 950 65.62 -33.51 -11.48
N THR A 951 65.61 -33.19 -10.19
CA THR A 951 66.52 -33.75 -9.18
C THR A 951 66.38 -35.26 -9.06
N SER A 952 65.15 -35.77 -8.89
CA SER A 952 64.89 -37.21 -8.79
C SER A 952 65.37 -37.98 -10.03
N LYS A 953 65.20 -37.42 -11.23
CA LYS A 953 65.74 -38.00 -12.48
C LYS A 953 67.26 -37.93 -12.60
N LEU A 954 67.90 -36.93 -11.99
CA LEU A 954 69.36 -36.84 -11.93
C LEU A 954 69.93 -37.86 -10.94
N TYR A 955 69.31 -38.04 -9.78
CA TYR A 955 69.70 -39.06 -8.80
C TYR A 955 69.48 -40.49 -9.30
N GLU A 956 68.36 -40.77 -9.98
CA GLU A 956 68.10 -42.05 -10.66
C GLU A 956 69.21 -42.42 -11.65
N LYS A 957 69.81 -41.42 -12.33
CA LYS A 957 70.90 -41.61 -13.28
C LYS A 957 72.30 -41.66 -12.67
N CYS A 958 72.46 -41.29 -11.40
CA CYS A 958 73.77 -41.13 -10.75
C CYS A 958 73.99 -42.08 -9.56
N VAL A 959 72.92 -42.64 -8.97
CA VAL A 959 73.01 -43.50 -7.77
C VAL A 959 72.38 -44.87 -8.06
N GLU A 960 73.14 -45.95 -7.89
CA GLU A 960 72.63 -47.33 -8.00
C GLU A 960 71.64 -47.64 -6.86
N ASN A 961 70.48 -48.24 -7.19
CA ASN A 961 69.34 -48.52 -6.28
C ASN A 961 68.53 -47.31 -5.78
N TYR A 962 68.58 -46.17 -6.46
CA TYR A 962 67.70 -45.05 -6.14
C TYR A 962 66.24 -45.35 -6.52
N VAL A 963 65.33 -45.29 -5.55
CA VAL A 963 63.89 -45.39 -5.80
C VAL A 963 63.39 -44.02 -6.22
N ALA A 964 63.02 -43.88 -7.49
CA ALA A 964 62.44 -42.64 -8.00
C ALA A 964 61.14 -42.30 -7.22
N VAL A 965 61.01 -41.06 -6.78
CA VAL A 965 59.76 -40.56 -6.20
C VAL A 965 58.70 -40.53 -7.31
N ASP A 966 57.61 -41.26 -7.11
CA ASP A 966 56.53 -41.47 -8.08
C ASP A 966 56.12 -40.16 -8.77
N THR A 967 56.26 -40.12 -10.09
CA THR A 967 55.65 -39.07 -10.90
C THR A 967 54.14 -39.24 -10.89
N PHE A 968 53.43 -38.24 -10.33
CA PHE A 968 51.97 -38.20 -10.36
C PHE A 968 51.42 -38.40 -11.78
N ALA A 969 50.40 -39.25 -11.93
CA ALA A 969 49.66 -39.39 -13.19
C ALA A 969 49.02 -38.04 -13.57
N PRO A 970 48.89 -37.70 -14.87
CA PRO A 970 48.23 -36.47 -15.29
C PRO A 970 46.75 -36.50 -14.89
N ASN A 971 46.31 -35.55 -14.06
CA ASN A 971 44.92 -35.40 -13.63
C ASN A 971 44.53 -33.92 -13.64
N GLU A 972 43.94 -33.48 -14.75
CA GLU A 972 43.60 -32.06 -14.95
C GLU A 972 42.63 -31.49 -13.92
N GLU A 973 41.72 -32.31 -13.37
CA GLU A 973 40.76 -31.88 -12.35
C GLU A 973 41.45 -31.67 -11.00
N ALA A 974 42.29 -32.62 -10.58
CA ALA A 974 43.07 -32.49 -9.34
C ALA A 974 44.09 -31.33 -9.44
N ASP A 975 44.70 -31.16 -10.61
CA ASP A 975 45.63 -30.06 -10.90
C ASP A 975 44.94 -28.69 -10.83
N LEU A 976 43.70 -28.57 -11.33
CA LEU A 976 42.92 -27.35 -11.22
C LEU A 976 42.56 -27.01 -9.77
N ILE A 977 42.18 -28.01 -8.96
CA ILE A 977 41.90 -27.81 -7.53
C ILE A 977 43.17 -27.41 -6.77
N LEU A 978 44.31 -28.02 -7.10
CA LEU A 978 45.61 -27.65 -6.54
C LEU A 978 45.98 -26.19 -6.89
N GLN A 979 45.76 -25.77 -8.14
CA GLN A 979 45.99 -24.38 -8.56
C GLN A 979 45.11 -23.38 -7.79
N LYS A 980 43.83 -23.72 -7.58
CA LYS A 980 42.89 -22.89 -6.78
C LYS A 980 43.35 -22.78 -5.33
N LEU A 981 43.74 -23.90 -4.70
CA LEU A 981 44.23 -23.92 -3.32
C LEU A 981 45.53 -23.13 -3.19
N GLN A 982 46.48 -23.30 -4.12
CA GLN A 982 47.74 -22.55 -4.16
C GLN A 982 47.48 -21.03 -4.26
N ALA A 983 46.60 -20.60 -5.17
CA ALA A 983 46.26 -19.19 -5.32
C ALA A 983 45.62 -18.61 -4.06
N LEU A 984 44.73 -19.37 -3.42
CA LEU A 984 44.10 -18.97 -2.16
C LEU A 984 45.13 -18.85 -1.02
N LEU A 985 46.09 -19.78 -0.91
CA LEU A 985 47.18 -19.69 0.06
C LEU A 985 48.12 -18.51 -0.20
N CYS A 986 48.38 -18.17 -1.46
CA CYS A 986 49.23 -17.04 -1.85
C CYS A 986 48.56 -15.67 -1.64
N SER A 987 47.22 -15.63 -1.51
CA SER A 987 46.45 -14.38 -1.46
C SER A 987 46.72 -13.51 -0.23
N GLY A 988 47.21 -14.09 0.87
CA GLY A 988 47.38 -13.39 2.16
C GLY A 988 46.08 -13.07 2.90
N VAL A 989 44.94 -13.59 2.42
CA VAL A 989 43.57 -13.29 2.93
C VAL A 989 43.12 -14.28 4.02
N LEU A 990 43.82 -15.41 4.18
CA LEU A 990 43.38 -16.50 5.03
C LEU A 990 43.58 -16.22 6.53
N PRO A 991 42.67 -16.71 7.40
CA PRO A 991 42.87 -16.68 8.85
C PRO A 991 44.05 -17.54 9.29
N GLU A 992 44.74 -17.14 10.37
CA GLU A 992 45.84 -17.92 10.94
C GLU A 992 45.41 -19.35 11.31
N GLU A 993 44.18 -19.53 11.81
CA GLU A 993 43.60 -20.84 12.13
C GLU A 993 43.56 -21.78 10.91
N ALA A 994 43.19 -21.27 9.73
CA ALA A 994 43.15 -22.05 8.50
C ALA A 994 44.55 -22.49 8.03
N ILE A 995 45.55 -21.63 8.24
CA ILE A 995 46.96 -21.91 7.92
C ILE A 995 47.50 -23.01 8.85
N VAL A 996 47.24 -22.90 10.16
CA VAL A 996 47.62 -23.93 11.14
C VAL A 996 46.95 -25.26 10.81
N GLU A 997 45.66 -25.25 10.51
CA GLU A 997 44.93 -26.47 10.15
C GLU A 997 45.47 -27.10 8.86
N ALA A 998 45.73 -26.32 7.82
CA ALA A 998 46.33 -26.83 6.58
C ALA A 998 47.71 -27.46 6.83
N LYS A 999 48.55 -26.86 7.68
CA LYS A 999 49.84 -27.44 8.11
C LYS A 999 49.65 -28.78 8.82
N THR A 1000 48.71 -28.85 9.78
CA THR A 1000 48.43 -30.10 10.50
C THR A 1000 47.91 -31.19 9.58
N PHE A 1001 47.00 -30.86 8.65
CA PHE A 1001 46.45 -31.82 7.69
C PHE A 1001 47.54 -32.40 6.77
N LEU A 1002 48.42 -31.55 6.25
CA LEU A 1002 49.51 -31.97 5.38
C LEU A 1002 50.57 -32.77 6.14
N SER A 1003 50.80 -32.49 7.44
CA SER A 1003 51.73 -33.31 8.26
C SER A 1003 51.28 -34.76 8.40
N VAL A 1004 49.96 -35.00 8.34
CA VAL A 1004 49.36 -36.35 8.38
C VAL A 1004 49.32 -36.99 6.99
N ASN A 1005 49.25 -36.19 5.91
CA ASN A 1005 49.09 -36.66 4.53
C ASN A 1005 50.29 -36.22 3.64
N ASN A 1006 51.45 -36.84 3.86
CA ASN A 1006 52.69 -36.53 3.13
C ASN A 1006 52.70 -36.98 1.64
N THR A 1007 51.77 -37.84 1.24
CA THR A 1007 51.63 -38.35 -0.13
C THR A 1007 50.63 -37.56 -0.99
N LEU A 1008 50.07 -36.47 -0.46
CA LEU A 1008 49.08 -35.65 -1.16
C LEU A 1008 49.67 -35.02 -2.43
N ARG A 1009 48.88 -34.98 -3.51
CA ARG A 1009 49.24 -34.31 -4.76
C ARG A 1009 49.59 -32.85 -4.51
N GLY A 1010 50.82 -32.45 -4.86
CA GLY A 1010 51.32 -31.10 -4.65
C GLY A 1010 51.77 -30.78 -3.22
N TYR A 1011 52.00 -31.78 -2.35
CA TYR A 1011 52.49 -31.60 -0.97
C TYR A 1011 53.67 -30.61 -0.87
N THR A 1012 54.73 -30.83 -1.66
CA THR A 1012 55.93 -29.97 -1.66
C THR A 1012 55.60 -28.53 -2.05
N SER A 1013 54.68 -28.34 -2.99
CA SER A 1013 54.25 -27.01 -3.44
C SER A 1013 53.44 -26.28 -2.37
N LEU A 1014 52.54 -26.96 -1.66
CA LEU A 1014 51.74 -26.38 -0.58
C LEU A 1014 52.60 -26.06 0.65
N MET A 1015 53.54 -26.95 0.99
CA MET A 1015 54.51 -26.72 2.07
C MET A 1015 55.42 -25.53 1.80
N SER A 1016 55.83 -25.33 0.55
CA SER A 1016 56.65 -24.17 0.17
C SER A 1016 55.98 -22.81 0.44
N ILE A 1017 54.64 -22.77 0.45
CA ILE A 1017 53.86 -21.55 0.74
C ILE A 1017 53.66 -21.38 2.26
N LEU A 1018 53.51 -22.49 2.99
CA LEU A 1018 53.14 -22.48 4.41
C LEU A 1018 54.33 -22.31 5.37
N ILE A 1019 55.54 -22.68 4.95
CA ILE A 1019 56.76 -22.63 5.78
C ILE A 1019 57.37 -21.20 5.76
N ASN A 1020 58.13 -20.84 6.81
CA ASN A 1020 58.82 -19.56 6.89
C ASN A 1020 59.89 -19.41 5.78
N LYS A 1021 60.10 -18.19 5.29
CA LYS A 1021 60.99 -17.89 4.14
C LYS A 1021 62.38 -18.54 4.22
N ASN A 1022 63.03 -18.50 5.38
CA ASN A 1022 64.38 -19.05 5.58
C ASN A 1022 64.42 -20.59 5.50
N ASP A 1023 63.39 -21.24 6.03
CA ASP A 1023 63.28 -22.70 6.03
C ASP A 1023 62.86 -23.22 4.64
N VAL A 1024 62.06 -22.44 3.89
CA VAL A 1024 61.67 -22.75 2.52
C VAL A 1024 62.88 -22.83 1.59
N VAL A 1025 63.85 -21.93 1.71
CA VAL A 1025 65.07 -21.96 0.89
C VAL A 1025 65.80 -23.30 1.04
N ASN A 1026 65.99 -23.76 2.27
CA ASN A 1026 66.65 -25.05 2.54
C ASN A 1026 65.76 -26.24 2.11
N TYR A 1027 64.45 -26.15 2.28
CA TYR A 1027 63.49 -27.15 1.84
C TYR A 1027 63.48 -27.30 0.31
N LEU A 1028 63.38 -26.20 -0.43
CA LEU A 1028 63.40 -26.16 -1.90
C LEU A 1028 64.76 -26.54 -2.48
N LEU A 1029 65.86 -26.18 -1.81
CA LEU A 1029 67.20 -26.64 -2.18
C LEU A 1029 67.32 -28.15 -2.16
N ASN A 1030 66.63 -28.84 -1.25
CA ASN A 1030 66.69 -30.30 -1.15
C ASN A 1030 65.65 -31.00 -2.04
N SER A 1031 64.44 -30.44 -2.16
CA SER A 1031 63.36 -31.06 -2.91
C SER A 1031 63.33 -30.65 -4.40
N CYS A 1032 63.16 -29.36 -4.70
CA CYS A 1032 62.94 -28.87 -6.07
C CYS A 1032 63.75 -27.60 -6.41
N PRO A 1033 65.09 -27.72 -6.52
CA PRO A 1033 66.00 -26.60 -6.77
C PRO A 1033 65.74 -25.85 -8.09
N GLN A 1034 65.08 -26.46 -9.09
CA GLN A 1034 64.71 -25.81 -10.37
C GLN A 1034 63.87 -24.53 -10.21
N CYS A 1035 63.12 -24.42 -9.12
CA CYS A 1035 62.21 -23.28 -8.90
C CYS A 1035 62.87 -22.14 -8.10
N LEU A 1036 64.04 -22.34 -7.50
CA LEU A 1036 64.67 -21.41 -6.54
C LEU A 1036 64.85 -19.99 -7.07
N LEU A 1037 65.32 -19.84 -8.31
CA LEU A 1037 65.48 -18.54 -8.93
C LEU A 1037 64.14 -17.80 -9.07
N GLN A 1038 63.09 -18.53 -9.48
CA GLN A 1038 61.76 -17.95 -9.62
C GLN A 1038 61.13 -17.66 -8.26
N TYR A 1039 61.32 -18.54 -7.27
CA TYR A 1039 60.89 -18.32 -5.89
C TYR A 1039 61.49 -17.03 -5.32
N GLY A 1040 62.78 -16.79 -5.55
CA GLY A 1040 63.42 -15.55 -5.14
C GLY A 1040 62.81 -14.31 -5.81
N LYS A 1041 62.50 -14.39 -7.11
CA LYS A 1041 61.83 -13.29 -7.84
C LYS A 1041 60.43 -12.97 -7.32
N ASP A 1042 59.69 -14.00 -6.91
CA ASP A 1042 58.30 -13.87 -6.51
C ASP A 1042 58.16 -13.46 -5.01
N CYS A 1043 59.07 -13.89 -4.14
CA CYS A 1043 58.90 -13.82 -2.67
C CYS A 1043 59.90 -12.90 -1.92
N PHE A 1044 61.05 -12.57 -2.51
CA PHE A 1044 62.08 -11.79 -1.82
C PHE A 1044 61.92 -10.29 -2.05
N THR A 1045 61.82 -9.55 -0.96
CA THR A 1045 61.72 -8.09 -0.96
C THR A 1045 62.97 -7.42 -0.39
N ASN A 1046 63.77 -8.16 0.39
CA ASN A 1046 64.93 -7.65 1.13
C ASN A 1046 66.22 -8.30 0.64
N ASP A 1047 67.33 -7.58 0.75
CA ASP A 1047 68.66 -8.05 0.34
C ASP A 1047 69.17 -9.22 1.21
N GLU A 1048 68.79 -9.28 2.49
CA GLU A 1048 69.15 -10.36 3.42
C GLU A 1048 68.60 -11.74 3.00
N ASP A 1049 67.42 -11.77 2.37
CA ASP A 1049 66.79 -13.01 1.87
C ASP A 1049 67.62 -13.60 0.72
N TRP A 1050 68.11 -12.74 -0.19
CA TRP A 1050 68.99 -13.12 -1.28
C TRP A 1050 70.36 -13.60 -0.79
N GLN A 1051 70.90 -12.97 0.27
CA GLN A 1051 72.15 -13.38 0.89
C GLN A 1051 72.06 -14.80 1.48
N THR A 1052 70.93 -15.09 2.13
CA THR A 1052 70.64 -16.41 2.69
C THR A 1052 70.54 -17.46 1.58
N LEU A 1053 69.85 -17.17 0.47
CA LEU A 1053 69.77 -18.07 -0.70
C LEU A 1053 71.15 -18.39 -1.29
N VAL A 1054 71.98 -17.36 -1.52
CA VAL A 1054 73.33 -17.54 -2.07
C VAL A 1054 74.18 -18.39 -1.13
N THR A 1055 74.19 -18.07 0.16
CA THR A 1055 74.99 -18.79 1.17
C THR A 1055 74.55 -20.26 1.30
N SER A 1056 73.25 -20.54 1.37
CA SER A 1056 72.74 -21.91 1.46
C SER A 1056 73.02 -22.72 0.19
N THR A 1057 72.92 -22.10 -1.00
CA THR A 1057 73.23 -22.77 -2.27
C THR A 1057 74.72 -23.11 -2.36
N GLN A 1058 75.60 -22.19 -1.97
CA GLN A 1058 77.05 -22.42 -1.93
C GLN A 1058 77.44 -23.52 -0.94
N THR A 1059 76.85 -23.52 0.25
CA THR A 1059 77.07 -24.56 1.27
C THR A 1059 76.64 -25.94 0.75
N LYS A 1060 75.51 -26.01 0.03
CA LYS A 1060 75.04 -27.26 -0.60
C LYS A 1060 75.99 -27.75 -1.70
N ILE A 1061 76.52 -26.85 -2.53
CA ILE A 1061 77.50 -27.20 -3.57
C ILE A 1061 78.78 -27.77 -2.95
N ILE A 1062 79.30 -27.15 -1.87
CA ILE A 1062 80.48 -27.64 -1.15
C ILE A 1062 80.23 -29.06 -0.62
N HIS A 1063 79.07 -29.30 -0.01
CA HIS A 1063 78.72 -30.64 0.48
C HIS A 1063 78.58 -31.68 -0.64
N LEU A 1064 78.04 -31.29 -1.81
CA LEU A 1064 77.88 -32.20 -2.96
C LEU A 1064 79.19 -32.46 -3.72
N SER A 1065 80.19 -31.59 -3.60
CA SER A 1065 81.49 -31.77 -4.25
C SER A 1065 82.41 -32.78 -3.57
N VAL A 1066 82.05 -33.26 -2.38
CA VAL A 1066 82.82 -34.28 -1.64
C VAL A 1066 82.66 -35.67 -2.26
N ASP A 1067 81.57 -35.90 -2.98
CA ASP A 1067 81.19 -37.23 -3.49
C ASP A 1067 81.26 -37.27 -5.03
N GLU A 1068 82.13 -38.13 -5.59
CA GLU A 1068 82.42 -38.15 -7.04
C GLU A 1068 81.19 -38.56 -7.88
N ASP A 1069 80.32 -39.42 -7.33
CA ASP A 1069 79.10 -39.90 -7.98
C ASP A 1069 78.04 -38.79 -8.14
N LEU A 1070 78.13 -37.73 -7.33
CA LEU A 1070 77.20 -36.60 -7.34
C LEU A 1070 77.67 -35.43 -8.21
N ASN A 1071 78.75 -35.57 -8.99
CA ASN A 1071 79.32 -34.50 -9.81
C ASN A 1071 78.32 -33.88 -10.81
N ARG A 1072 77.45 -34.69 -11.44
CA ARG A 1072 76.40 -34.19 -12.35
C ARG A 1072 75.36 -33.34 -11.63
N ILE A 1073 75.05 -33.70 -10.38
CA ILE A 1073 74.13 -32.97 -9.52
C ILE A 1073 74.80 -31.68 -9.04
N CYS A 1074 76.06 -31.74 -8.62
CA CYS A 1074 76.88 -30.58 -8.28
C CYS A 1074 76.93 -29.54 -9.42
N PHE A 1075 77.14 -29.97 -10.67
CA PHE A 1075 77.09 -29.10 -11.85
C PHE A 1075 75.74 -28.39 -12.02
N TYR A 1076 74.63 -29.10 -11.75
CA TYR A 1076 73.30 -28.53 -11.81
C TYR A 1076 73.07 -27.42 -10.77
N TYR A 1077 73.53 -27.61 -9.52
CA TYR A 1077 73.49 -26.55 -8.50
C TYR A 1077 74.42 -25.37 -8.81
N LYS A 1078 75.62 -25.62 -9.37
CA LYS A 1078 76.53 -24.55 -9.86
C LYS A 1078 75.86 -23.70 -10.93
N LYS A 1079 75.11 -24.33 -11.85
CA LYS A 1079 74.31 -23.61 -12.84
C LYS A 1079 73.22 -22.75 -12.21
N ILE A 1080 72.47 -23.26 -11.23
CA ILE A 1080 71.44 -22.49 -10.54
C ILE A 1080 72.05 -21.29 -9.81
N LEU A 1081 73.18 -21.48 -9.12
CA LEU A 1081 73.90 -20.39 -8.47
C LEU A 1081 74.33 -19.30 -9.48
N LYS A 1082 74.86 -19.71 -10.64
CA LYS A 1082 75.18 -18.79 -11.74
C LYS A 1082 73.96 -18.02 -12.23
N ASP A 1083 72.81 -18.68 -12.41
CA ASP A 1083 71.59 -18.03 -12.86
C ASP A 1083 71.04 -17.03 -11.81
N VAL A 1084 71.16 -17.35 -10.51
CA VAL A 1084 70.83 -16.44 -9.39
C VAL A 1084 71.76 -15.24 -9.34
N LEU A 1085 73.09 -15.45 -9.40
CA LEU A 1085 74.07 -14.36 -9.39
C LEU A 1085 73.94 -13.45 -10.61
N THR A 1086 73.63 -14.03 -11.79
CA THR A 1086 73.36 -13.26 -13.01
C THR A 1086 72.12 -12.39 -12.83
N HIS A 1087 71.04 -12.95 -12.28
CA HIS A 1087 69.82 -12.17 -12.00
C HIS A 1087 70.11 -11.01 -11.04
N LEU A 1088 70.75 -11.29 -9.90
CA LEU A 1088 71.11 -10.29 -8.90
C LEU A 1088 72.00 -9.17 -9.49
N ALA A 1089 72.99 -9.53 -10.32
CA ALA A 1089 73.83 -8.55 -11.01
C ALA A 1089 73.05 -7.66 -11.98
N THR A 1090 71.97 -8.18 -12.58
CA THR A 1090 71.13 -7.39 -13.50
C THR A 1090 70.09 -6.52 -12.82
N THR A 1091 69.66 -6.85 -11.60
CA THR A 1091 68.57 -6.17 -10.90
C THR A 1091 69.00 -5.22 -9.79
N LEU A 1092 70.06 -5.55 -9.04
CA LEU A 1092 70.52 -4.75 -7.89
C LEU A 1092 71.51 -3.67 -8.31
N SER A 1093 71.61 -2.63 -7.48
CA SER A 1093 72.68 -1.63 -7.59
C SER A 1093 74.02 -2.25 -7.22
N VAL A 1094 75.13 -1.67 -7.68
CA VAL A 1094 76.48 -2.18 -7.35
C VAL A 1094 76.70 -2.23 -5.82
N GLU A 1095 76.16 -1.27 -5.08
CA GLU A 1095 76.29 -1.19 -3.61
C GLU A 1095 75.45 -2.26 -2.90
N ASP A 1096 74.24 -2.53 -3.37
CA ASP A 1096 73.35 -3.52 -2.74
C ASP A 1096 73.73 -4.95 -3.14
N PHE A 1097 74.18 -5.14 -4.39
CA PHE A 1097 74.75 -6.42 -4.83
C PHE A 1097 75.93 -6.85 -3.98
N GLN A 1098 76.81 -5.92 -3.59
CA GLN A 1098 77.93 -6.21 -2.69
C GLN A 1098 77.50 -6.60 -1.27
N LYS A 1099 76.38 -6.09 -0.76
CA LYS A 1099 75.83 -6.47 0.55
C LYS A 1099 75.26 -7.89 0.56
N VAL A 1100 74.71 -8.34 -0.56
CA VAL A 1100 74.12 -9.68 -0.72
C VAL A 1100 75.19 -10.78 -0.81
N LEU A 1101 76.42 -10.45 -1.21
CA LEU A 1101 77.50 -11.43 -1.35
C LEU A 1101 78.03 -11.89 0.03
N PRO A 1102 78.04 -13.20 0.31
CA PRO A 1102 78.57 -13.71 1.56
C PRO A 1102 80.08 -13.42 1.70
N HIS A 1103 80.49 -13.03 2.90
CA HIS A 1103 81.88 -12.71 3.18
C HIS A 1103 82.70 -14.01 3.29
N ARG A 1104 83.86 -14.05 2.60
CA ARG A 1104 84.80 -15.17 2.57
C ARG A 1104 85.19 -15.58 4.01
N ARG A 1105 84.66 -16.70 4.52
CA ARG A 1105 85.17 -17.31 5.76
C ARG A 1105 86.44 -18.10 5.41
N ILE A 1106 87.56 -17.68 5.97
CA ILE A 1106 88.85 -18.33 5.82
C ILE A 1106 88.94 -19.39 6.93
N ASP A 1107 88.45 -20.59 6.66
CA ASP A 1107 88.78 -21.77 7.45
C ASP A 1107 89.77 -22.61 6.65
N ASN A 1108 90.98 -22.73 7.19
CA ASN A 1108 92.20 -23.28 6.60
C ASN A 1108 92.13 -24.80 6.45
N GLU A 1109 91.72 -25.33 5.29
CA GLU A 1109 92.07 -26.69 4.86
C GLU A 1109 92.25 -26.75 3.31
N ASP A 1110 93.44 -27.18 2.89
CA ASP A 1110 94.08 -26.95 1.57
C ASP A 1110 93.59 -27.86 0.42
N HIS A 1111 92.41 -28.49 0.54
CA HIS A 1111 91.84 -29.32 -0.54
C HIS A 1111 90.51 -28.81 -1.11
N GLU A 1112 90.04 -27.65 -0.65
CA GLU A 1112 88.83 -26.99 -1.15
C GLU A 1112 89.09 -25.72 -1.99
N GLU A 1113 90.34 -25.32 -2.22
CA GLU A 1113 90.67 -24.02 -2.85
C GLU A 1113 90.10 -23.86 -4.26
N ASN A 1114 90.22 -24.86 -5.15
CA ASN A 1114 89.77 -24.71 -6.55
C ASN A 1114 88.25 -24.54 -6.69
N ILE A 1115 87.46 -25.26 -5.88
CA ILE A 1115 85.99 -25.19 -5.95
C ILE A 1115 85.50 -23.95 -5.18
N ARG A 1116 86.12 -23.60 -4.05
CA ARG A 1116 85.83 -22.36 -3.33
C ARG A 1116 86.13 -21.15 -4.22
N ASP A 1117 87.28 -21.10 -4.89
CA ASP A 1117 87.64 -19.98 -5.77
C ASP A 1117 86.68 -19.86 -6.97
N GLU A 1118 86.19 -20.97 -7.53
CA GLU A 1118 85.17 -20.96 -8.59
C GLU A 1118 83.82 -20.40 -8.10
N ILE A 1119 83.41 -20.77 -6.88
CA ILE A 1119 82.11 -20.38 -6.29
C ILE A 1119 82.10 -18.94 -5.73
N TYR A 1120 83.26 -18.43 -5.32
CA TYR A 1120 83.46 -17.05 -4.83
C TYR A 1120 83.97 -16.08 -5.90
N SER A 1121 84.07 -16.51 -7.17
CA SER A 1121 84.46 -15.64 -8.29
C SER A 1121 83.31 -14.73 -8.72
N TYR A 1122 83.27 -13.52 -8.16
CA TYR A 1122 82.21 -12.54 -8.43
C TYR A 1122 82.58 -11.46 -9.47
N ASP A 1123 83.83 -11.39 -9.94
CA ASP A 1123 84.33 -10.30 -10.78
C ASP A 1123 83.57 -10.14 -12.11
N THR A 1124 83.21 -11.27 -12.73
CA THR A 1124 82.41 -11.30 -13.96
C THR A 1124 81.02 -10.69 -13.71
N TYR A 1125 80.40 -11.01 -12.57
CA TYR A 1125 79.07 -10.51 -12.21
C TYR A 1125 79.10 -9.04 -11.75
N LEU A 1126 80.18 -8.60 -11.09
CA LEU A 1126 80.40 -7.18 -10.78
C LEU A 1126 80.57 -6.33 -12.04
N THR A 1127 81.20 -6.89 -13.08
CA THR A 1127 81.32 -6.23 -14.39
C THR A 1127 79.96 -6.13 -15.07
N ILE A 1128 79.20 -7.23 -15.10
CA ILE A 1128 77.81 -7.24 -15.60
C ILE A 1128 76.99 -6.20 -14.84
N CYS A 1129 77.05 -6.16 -13.50
CA CYS A 1129 76.31 -5.21 -12.68
C CYS A 1129 76.65 -3.75 -12.99
N LYS A 1130 77.93 -3.41 -13.18
CA LYS A 1130 78.35 -2.06 -13.60
C LYS A 1130 77.76 -1.69 -14.96
N GLU A 1131 77.80 -2.62 -15.92
CA GLU A 1131 77.24 -2.43 -17.26
C GLU A 1131 75.70 -2.29 -17.22
N THR A 1132 74.97 -3.10 -16.46
CA THR A 1132 73.52 -2.96 -16.28
C THR A 1132 73.13 -1.70 -15.54
N THR A 1133 73.91 -1.27 -14.54
CA THR A 1133 73.65 -0.01 -13.82
C THR A 1133 73.80 1.18 -14.75
N GLN A 1134 74.84 1.19 -15.60
CA GLN A 1134 75.02 2.20 -16.64
C GLN A 1134 73.88 2.16 -17.66
N ALA A 1135 73.48 0.97 -18.12
CA ALA A 1135 72.36 0.79 -19.04
C ALA A 1135 71.02 1.27 -18.44
N ASN A 1136 70.76 0.99 -17.16
CA ASN A 1136 69.57 1.42 -16.44
C ASN A 1136 69.56 2.93 -16.16
N GLN A 1137 70.72 3.54 -15.87
CA GLN A 1137 70.86 4.99 -15.78
C GLN A 1137 70.57 5.67 -17.12
N ILE A 1138 71.13 5.13 -18.22
CA ILE A 1138 70.84 5.59 -19.58
C ILE A 1138 69.36 5.42 -19.89
N LYS A 1139 68.77 4.25 -19.59
CA LYS A 1139 67.34 3.99 -19.79
C LYS A 1139 66.50 4.98 -19.00
N LYS A 1140 66.77 5.20 -17.70
CA LYS A 1140 66.06 6.17 -16.85
C LYS A 1140 66.19 7.59 -17.36
N LEU A 1141 67.38 7.97 -17.87
CA LEU A 1141 67.63 9.25 -18.52
C LEU A 1141 66.83 9.39 -19.82
N ILE A 1142 66.75 8.33 -20.64
CA ILE A 1142 65.90 8.25 -21.84
C ILE A 1142 64.41 8.33 -21.47
N THR A 1143 63.94 7.64 -20.42
CA THR A 1143 62.53 7.71 -20.01
C THR A 1143 62.18 9.06 -19.40
N THR A 1144 63.07 9.68 -18.61
CA THR A 1144 62.83 11.02 -18.05
C THR A 1144 62.92 12.11 -19.11
N THR A 1145 63.91 12.05 -20.01
CA THR A 1145 63.96 12.96 -21.16
C THR A 1145 62.81 12.71 -22.13
N GLY A 1146 62.38 11.46 -22.33
CA GLY A 1146 61.19 11.09 -23.09
C GLY A 1146 59.90 11.60 -22.46
N HIS A 1147 59.73 11.49 -21.14
CA HIS A 1147 58.61 12.08 -20.42
C HIS A 1147 58.65 13.61 -20.40
N GLN A 1148 59.85 14.23 -20.36
CA GLN A 1148 60.03 15.66 -20.50
C GLN A 1148 59.71 16.14 -21.92
N LEU A 1149 60.12 15.40 -22.95
CA LEU A 1149 59.78 15.62 -24.37
C LEU A 1149 58.28 15.45 -24.62
N LEU A 1150 57.65 14.39 -24.10
CA LEU A 1150 56.19 14.20 -24.13
C LEU A 1150 55.46 15.36 -23.46
N ARG A 1151 55.97 15.88 -22.33
CA ARG A 1151 55.42 17.08 -21.67
C ARG A 1151 55.67 18.39 -22.42
N THR A 1152 56.72 18.49 -23.24
CA THR A 1152 57.01 19.69 -24.05
C THR A 1152 56.36 19.66 -25.43
N LEU A 1153 56.04 18.49 -25.96
CA LEU A 1153 55.43 18.31 -27.29
C LEU A 1153 53.90 18.37 -27.30
N ASN A 1154 53.21 18.47 -26.15
CA ASN A 1154 51.73 18.57 -26.03
C ASN A 1154 50.97 17.79 -27.13
N LEU A 1155 51.07 16.46 -27.04
CA LEU A 1155 50.07 15.52 -27.57
C LEU A 1155 49.38 14.85 -26.40
#